data_AF-A0A1J9RXN5-F1
#
_entry.id   AF-A0A1J9RXN5-F1
#
_cell.length_a   1.000
_cell.length_b   1.000
_cell.length_c   1.000
_cell.angle_alpha   90.00
_cell.angle_beta   90.00
_cell.angle_gamma   90.00
#
_symmetry.space_group_name_H-M   'P 1'
#
loop_
_entity.id
_entity.type
_entity.pdbx_description
1 polymer ?
#
loop_
_entity_poly.entity_id
_entity_poly.type
_entity_poly.pdbx_seq_one_letter_code
_entity_poly.pdbx_strand_id
1 'polypeptide(L)'
;MMFPKALLLVGAAATQLCSAAANTLTALHQFPNGTSVENLAVRSNGAILVTLLYQAQVLEITPGDAATTTTPKLVHAFSNTTRLNGISELGPDTFAVSANHNTIYTLSLPPTGDAQVSKVVTIPAASFLNGLTTLNATAGTVLVADTTVGAIWRVDTATGAFAIALQHDSMAPPAVTNGTSTMALGVNGVRFDATNAYVYYTNTGRQLFCRVKVDPATGEAVGEYETVLQGLAGDDFAVVDGGDAAFVASSGNGGVVERVYLNGTTEVVAEGVAGATSAAFGRADGDQGVLGLLNSFGVFQTYYEDHLKDSSPSAISWIGSVQVFCLMSVSVFVGPLYDAGHCKALLVAGTFLVTLGFMMTSICKAYWQILLAQGICMGLGTCCLQIPSIAVVPKYFVKRRARAMALATVGSSLGATIYPLLFQNLQPRIGFGWTVRIMGFICFALCSFSVAVIRPRQMGPKKSFSPRRFIDPTALKERTFVIYTIAIFFSNVAYFEPIFYLQSYALAHGMRNQNLVNYLLSILNASSIPGRIVPSFVADWIGSLRCYIMISALSGASILYWISVTNTAGNVAFSVLYGFFSGGVVSLAPVVLTHITPDLGLLGTRLGMVSVLKGIGSLIGPPISGALLKATGNYLGLQLFAGLSLIVTAFFSLYLYYIIHR
;
A
#
# COMPACT_ATOMS: atom_id res chain seq x y z
N MET A 1 -59.39 11.69 -19.46
CA MET A 1 -58.14 11.05 -19.92
C MET A 1 -57.00 11.58 -19.07
N MET A 2 -56.89 11.16 -17.81
CA MET A 2 -56.19 9.97 -17.29
C MET A 2 -54.64 10.10 -17.28
N PHE A 3 -54.11 10.99 -16.44
CA PHE A 3 -53.08 10.62 -15.44
C PHE A 3 -53.78 9.82 -14.32
N PRO A 4 -53.13 8.98 -13.47
CA PRO A 4 -51.72 8.57 -13.33
C PRO A 4 -51.54 7.03 -13.29
N LYS A 5 -50.33 6.48 -13.53
CA LYS A 5 -49.87 5.12 -13.08
C LYS A 5 -48.43 4.84 -13.56
N ALA A 6 -47.44 5.43 -12.90
CA ALA A 6 -46.04 4.99 -13.05
C ALA A 6 -45.17 5.29 -11.81
N LEU A 7 -45.76 5.67 -10.67
CA LEU A 7 -45.04 5.98 -9.42
C LEU A 7 -45.23 4.93 -8.32
N LEU A 8 -45.69 3.72 -8.67
CA LEU A 8 -46.14 2.70 -7.70
C LEU A 8 -45.55 1.30 -7.91
N LEU A 9 -44.34 1.21 -8.47
CA LEU A 9 -43.56 -0.03 -8.52
C LEU A 9 -42.23 0.04 -7.75
N VAL A 10 -42.08 1.07 -6.88
CA VAL A 10 -40.94 1.21 -5.95
C VAL A 10 -41.23 0.59 -4.56
N GLY A 11 -42.44 0.05 -4.34
CA GLY A 11 -42.91 -0.33 -3.00
C GLY A 11 -43.05 -1.82 -2.66
N ALA A 12 -42.75 -2.76 -3.56
CA ALA A 12 -43.14 -4.18 -3.35
C ALA A 12 -42.06 -5.23 -3.66
N ALA A 13 -40.80 -4.83 -3.80
CA ALA A 13 -39.65 -5.76 -3.80
C ALA A 13 -38.70 -5.51 -2.60
N ALA A 14 -39.15 -4.71 -1.62
CA ALA A 14 -38.37 -4.29 -0.46
C ALA A 14 -38.64 -5.11 0.83
N THR A 15 -39.28 -6.28 0.73
CA THR A 15 -39.73 -7.03 1.92
C THR A 15 -39.36 -8.51 1.95
N GLN A 16 -38.31 -8.93 1.22
CA GLN A 16 -37.78 -10.29 1.35
C GLN A 16 -36.25 -10.43 1.22
N LEU A 17 -35.51 -9.36 1.56
CA LEU A 17 -34.07 -9.43 1.83
C LEU A 17 -33.79 -8.75 3.17
N CYS A 18 -34.34 -9.31 4.24
CA CYS A 18 -33.79 -9.13 5.58
C CYS A 18 -32.97 -10.38 5.93
N SER A 19 -31.84 -10.12 6.58
CA SER A 19 -30.83 -11.02 7.17
C SER A 19 -29.90 -11.80 6.24
N ALA A 20 -28.94 -11.08 5.66
CA ALA A 20 -27.54 -11.44 5.89
C ALA A 20 -26.84 -10.14 6.31
N ALA A 21 -26.51 -10.01 7.59
CA ALA A 21 -25.76 -8.88 8.10
C ALA A 21 -24.43 -8.82 7.34
N ALA A 22 -24.24 -7.81 6.49
CA ALA A 22 -22.94 -7.54 5.90
C ALA A 22 -21.97 -7.21 7.04
N ASN A 23 -20.88 -7.98 7.16
CA ASN A 23 -19.84 -7.76 8.16
C ASN A 23 -19.16 -6.40 7.90
N THR A 24 -19.70 -5.34 8.49
CA THR A 24 -19.17 -3.97 8.37
C THR A 24 -17.90 -3.82 9.21
N LEU A 25 -16.75 -3.74 8.54
CA LEU A 25 -15.49 -3.34 9.17
C LEU A 25 -15.60 -1.91 9.68
N THR A 26 -15.48 -1.76 11.00
CA THR A 26 -15.43 -0.45 11.64
C THR A 26 -14.00 -0.17 12.05
N ALA A 27 -13.35 0.81 11.42
CA ALA A 27 -11.99 1.17 11.83
C ALA A 27 -12.06 1.91 13.19
N LEU A 28 -11.64 1.19 14.24
CA LEU A 28 -11.58 1.70 15.61
C LEU A 28 -10.52 2.79 15.75
N HIS A 29 -9.34 2.57 15.18
CA HIS A 29 -8.25 3.53 15.19
C HIS A 29 -7.38 3.37 13.93
N GLN A 30 -6.89 4.47 13.38
CA GLN A 30 -5.86 4.47 12.36
C GLN A 30 -4.61 5.08 12.95
N PHE A 31 -3.59 4.26 13.14
CA PHE A 31 -2.32 4.75 13.61
C PHE A 31 -1.68 5.69 12.57
N PRO A 32 -0.94 6.72 13.02
CA PRO A 32 -0.17 7.56 12.13
C PRO A 32 0.71 6.69 11.25
N ASN A 33 0.82 7.12 10.00
CA ASN A 33 0.93 6.33 8.80
C ASN A 33 2.01 5.25 8.75
N GLY A 34 1.99 4.24 9.63
CA GLY A 34 3.29 3.88 10.10
C GLY A 34 3.63 3.56 11.52
N THR A 35 2.79 2.76 12.08
CA THR A 35 3.04 2.14 13.35
C THR A 35 2.79 0.70 13.00
N SER A 36 3.81 -0.15 13.10
CA SER A 36 3.62 -1.58 12.81
C SER A 36 2.92 -2.15 14.02
N VAL A 37 1.63 -2.35 13.88
CA VAL A 37 0.82 -3.05 14.87
C VAL A 37 0.88 -4.51 14.51
N GLU A 38 1.50 -5.31 15.37
CA GLU A 38 1.78 -6.70 15.05
C GLU A 38 0.64 -7.61 15.48
N ASN A 39 0.28 -7.54 16.76
CA ASN A 39 -0.64 -8.48 17.36
C ASN A 39 -1.64 -7.79 18.29
N LEU A 40 -2.71 -8.49 18.63
CA LEU A 40 -3.78 -7.95 19.46
C LEU A 40 -4.33 -8.98 20.45
N ALA A 41 -4.77 -8.50 21.61
CA ALA A 41 -5.54 -9.28 22.57
C ALA A 41 -6.74 -8.46 23.03
N VAL A 42 -7.91 -9.08 23.16
CA VAL A 42 -9.10 -8.41 23.68
C VAL A 42 -9.22 -8.68 25.18
N ARG A 43 -9.46 -7.64 25.97
CA ARG A 43 -9.73 -7.71 27.41
C ARG A 43 -11.18 -8.12 27.64
N SER A 44 -11.48 -8.68 28.82
CA SER A 44 -12.85 -9.07 29.20
C SER A 44 -13.85 -7.89 29.23
N ASN A 45 -13.35 -6.66 29.36
CA ASN A 45 -14.15 -5.44 29.31
C ASN A 45 -14.33 -4.87 27.87
N GLY A 46 -13.89 -5.59 26.84
CA GLY A 46 -14.03 -5.20 25.43
C GLY A 46 -12.93 -4.26 24.92
N ALA A 47 -12.03 -3.79 25.79
CA ALA A 47 -10.88 -3.00 25.34
C ALA A 47 -9.85 -3.89 24.61
N ILE A 48 -9.21 -3.34 23.57
CA ILE A 48 -8.27 -4.06 22.72
C ILE A 48 -6.86 -3.61 23.06
N LEU A 49 -6.03 -4.55 23.49
CA LEU A 49 -4.59 -4.35 23.62
C LEU A 49 -3.92 -4.66 22.29
N VAL A 50 -3.00 -3.80 21.86
CA VAL A 50 -2.21 -4.01 20.65
C VAL A 50 -0.72 -3.89 20.96
N THR A 51 0.08 -4.75 20.33
CA THR A 51 1.54 -4.72 20.41
C THR A 51 2.13 -3.96 19.22
N LEU A 52 3.09 -3.08 19.51
CA LEU A 52 3.83 -2.36 18.47
C LEU A 52 5.19 -3.00 18.19
N LEU A 53 5.37 -3.45 16.95
CA LEU A 53 6.56 -4.20 16.53
C LEU A 53 7.86 -3.39 16.67
N TYR A 54 7.83 -2.07 16.48
CA TYR A 54 9.06 -1.25 16.41
C TYR A 54 9.15 -0.18 17.49
N GLN A 55 8.19 -0.15 18.42
CA GLN A 55 8.15 0.85 19.51
C GLN A 55 8.11 0.20 20.89
N ALA A 56 8.15 -1.14 20.94
CA ALA A 56 8.07 -1.96 22.14
C ALA A 56 7.02 -1.49 23.16
N GLN A 57 5.83 -1.16 22.67
CA GLN A 57 4.73 -0.61 23.45
C GLN A 57 3.50 -1.49 23.35
N VAL A 58 2.77 -1.57 24.47
CA VAL A 58 1.39 -2.06 24.49
C VAL A 58 0.48 -0.84 24.61
N LEU A 59 -0.43 -0.71 23.66
CA LEU A 59 -1.44 0.34 23.66
C LEU A 59 -2.82 -0.30 23.86
N GLU A 60 -3.68 0.39 24.58
CA GLU A 60 -5.08 0.02 24.76
C GLU A 60 -5.96 0.92 23.90
N ILE A 61 -6.86 0.30 23.16
CA ILE A 61 -7.90 0.95 22.39
C ILE A 61 -9.22 0.49 22.97
N THR A 62 -9.92 1.37 23.68
CA THR A 62 -11.29 1.10 24.11
C THR A 62 -12.23 1.40 22.95
N PRO A 63 -12.98 0.43 22.41
CA PRO A 63 -14.01 0.71 21.41
C PRO A 63 -15.03 1.71 21.99
N GLY A 64 -15.29 2.82 21.29
CA GLY A 64 -16.31 3.81 21.65
C GLY A 64 -17.45 3.85 20.64
N ASP A 65 -18.46 4.70 20.86
CA ASP A 65 -19.52 4.93 19.88
C ASP A 65 -18.94 5.42 18.54
N ALA A 66 -19.50 4.92 17.43
CA ALA A 66 -19.00 4.99 16.05
C ALA A 66 -18.65 6.39 15.50
N ALA A 67 -18.87 7.47 16.26
CA ALA A 67 -18.61 8.86 15.91
C ALA A 67 -17.35 9.47 16.55
N THR A 68 -16.64 8.75 17.43
CA THR A 68 -15.46 9.29 18.13
C THR A 68 -14.19 8.51 17.82
N THR A 69 -13.17 9.19 17.28
CA THR A 69 -11.81 8.64 17.16
C THR A 69 -11.31 8.31 18.56
N THR A 70 -11.09 7.03 18.86
CA THR A 70 -10.54 6.61 20.15
C THR A 70 -9.04 6.89 20.17
N THR A 71 -8.59 7.62 21.19
CA THR A 71 -7.16 7.87 21.40
C THR A 71 -6.57 6.66 22.10
N PRO A 72 -5.59 5.95 21.52
CA PRO A 72 -4.96 4.81 22.17
C PRO A 72 -4.29 5.26 23.46
N LYS A 73 -4.57 4.55 24.55
CA LYS A 73 -3.95 4.76 25.85
C LYS A 73 -2.68 3.93 25.92
N LEU A 74 -1.54 4.56 26.22
CA LEU A 74 -0.32 3.81 26.51
C LEU A 74 -0.53 3.00 27.80
N VAL A 75 -0.44 1.68 27.68
CA VAL A 75 -0.50 0.77 28.83
C VAL A 75 0.87 0.61 29.44
N HIS A 76 1.86 0.30 28.59
CA HIS A 76 3.25 0.17 29.02
C HIS A 76 4.23 0.34 27.86
N ALA A 77 5.40 0.90 28.13
CA ALA A 77 6.53 0.98 27.21
C ALA A 77 7.72 0.21 27.80
N PHE A 78 8.20 -0.79 27.07
CA PHE A 78 9.25 -1.70 27.55
C PHE A 78 10.64 -1.09 27.28
N SER A 79 11.27 -0.54 28.31
CA SER A 79 12.52 0.25 28.18
C SER A 79 13.75 -0.54 27.69
N ASN A 80 13.80 -1.86 27.90
CA ASN A 80 14.92 -2.72 27.51
C ASN A 80 14.60 -3.64 26.33
N THR A 81 13.59 -3.28 25.55
CA THR A 81 13.05 -4.08 24.46
C THR A 81 12.93 -3.22 23.21
N THR A 82 13.22 -3.79 22.05
CA THR A 82 13.16 -3.07 20.77
C THR A 82 11.89 -3.40 19.98
N ARG A 83 11.24 -4.52 20.29
CA ARG A 83 10.02 -5.00 19.62
C ARG A 83 9.13 -5.81 20.52
N LEU A 84 7.83 -5.77 20.25
CA LEU A 84 6.85 -6.72 20.79
C LEU A 84 6.16 -7.43 19.64
N ASN A 85 5.92 -8.72 19.81
CA ASN A 85 5.29 -9.58 18.80
C ASN A 85 3.94 -10.06 19.33
N GLY A 86 3.82 -11.34 19.68
CA GLY A 86 2.61 -11.97 20.19
C GLY A 86 2.20 -11.51 21.58
N ILE A 87 0.89 -11.54 21.83
CA ILE A 87 0.27 -11.28 23.12
C ILE A 87 -0.87 -12.27 23.33
N SER A 88 -1.01 -12.82 24.54
CA SER A 88 -2.12 -13.70 24.92
C SER A 88 -2.48 -13.49 26.37
N GLU A 89 -3.76 -13.61 26.71
CA GLU A 89 -4.22 -13.51 28.09
C GLU A 89 -3.98 -14.83 28.85
N LEU A 90 -3.30 -14.76 29.99
CA LEU A 90 -3.09 -15.86 30.94
C LEU A 90 -4.25 -16.01 31.93
N GLY A 91 -4.88 -14.90 32.28
CA GLY A 91 -5.99 -14.79 33.22
C GLY A 91 -6.51 -13.36 33.23
N PRO A 92 -7.58 -13.05 33.99
CA PRO A 92 -8.21 -11.73 33.95
C PRO A 92 -7.17 -10.60 34.07
N ASP A 93 -7.05 -9.81 33.02
CA ASP A 93 -6.13 -8.67 32.94
C ASP A 93 -4.63 -9.00 33.18
N THR A 94 -4.24 -10.24 32.95
CA THR A 94 -2.84 -10.68 32.99
C THR A 94 -2.48 -11.35 31.68
N PHE A 95 -1.45 -10.85 31.00
CA PHE A 95 -1.06 -11.22 29.65
C PHE A 95 0.37 -11.71 29.60
N ALA A 96 0.64 -12.72 28.77
CA ALA A 96 1.98 -13.03 28.30
C ALA A 96 2.26 -12.24 27.02
N VAL A 97 3.47 -11.70 26.90
CA VAL A 97 3.90 -10.91 25.74
C VAL A 97 5.26 -11.44 25.27
N SER A 98 5.37 -11.77 23.97
CA SER A 98 6.67 -12.06 23.36
C SER A 98 7.33 -10.77 22.91
N ALA A 99 8.62 -10.68 23.22
CA ALA A 99 9.42 -9.47 23.10
C ALA A 99 10.80 -9.80 22.57
N ASN A 100 11.38 -8.87 21.81
CA ASN A 100 12.63 -9.12 21.09
C ASN A 100 12.51 -10.39 20.23
N HIS A 101 13.60 -11.11 20.03
CA HIS A 101 13.59 -12.34 19.23
C HIS A 101 13.29 -13.59 20.06
N ASN A 102 13.36 -13.50 21.40
CA ASN A 102 13.56 -14.68 22.25
C ASN A 102 13.13 -14.52 23.71
N THR A 103 12.40 -13.46 24.08
CA THR A 103 12.08 -13.17 25.48
C THR A 103 10.57 -13.13 25.71
N ILE A 104 10.11 -13.68 26.83
CA ILE A 104 8.71 -13.62 27.28
C ILE A 104 8.62 -12.74 28.53
N TYR A 105 7.59 -11.90 28.57
CA TYR A 105 7.19 -11.10 29.72
C TYR A 105 5.76 -11.44 30.15
N THR A 106 5.44 -11.18 31.40
CA THR A 106 4.07 -11.03 31.88
C THR A 106 3.75 -9.55 32.06
N LEU A 107 2.50 -9.18 31.76
CA LEU A 107 1.92 -7.85 31.89
C LEU A 107 0.59 -7.98 32.64
N SER A 108 0.49 -7.44 33.85
CA SER A 108 -0.73 -7.42 34.65
C SER A 108 -1.29 -5.99 34.74
N LEU A 109 -2.59 -5.85 34.56
CA LEU A 109 -3.31 -4.58 34.58
C LEU A 109 -4.24 -4.52 35.81
N PRO A 110 -3.74 -4.05 36.97
CA PRO A 110 -4.57 -3.98 38.16
C PRO A 110 -5.74 -2.99 37.96
N PRO A 111 -6.86 -3.16 38.67
CA PRO A 111 -8.01 -2.24 38.58
C PRO A 111 -7.65 -0.79 38.93
N THR A 112 -6.67 -0.62 39.82
CA THR A 112 -6.11 0.67 40.22
C THR A 112 -4.59 0.59 40.21
N GLY A 113 -3.92 1.65 39.73
CA GLY A 113 -2.46 1.73 39.64
C GLY A 113 -1.90 1.43 38.25
N ASP A 114 -0.57 1.46 38.15
CA ASP A 114 0.15 1.26 36.89
C ASP A 114 0.27 -0.22 36.52
N ALA A 115 0.39 -0.48 35.21
CA ALA A 115 0.65 -1.80 34.67
C ALA A 115 1.93 -2.41 35.29
N GLN A 116 1.83 -3.67 35.72
CA GLN A 116 2.94 -4.41 36.31
C GLN A 116 3.55 -5.34 35.26
N VAL A 117 4.86 -5.20 35.01
CA VAL A 117 5.57 -6.01 34.02
C VAL A 117 6.71 -6.77 34.68
N SER A 118 6.77 -8.08 34.44
CA SER A 118 7.89 -8.92 34.87
C SER A 118 8.42 -9.75 33.73
N LYS A 119 9.75 -9.80 33.60
CA LYS A 119 10.41 -10.70 32.65
C LYS A 119 10.26 -12.14 33.16
N VAL A 120 9.74 -13.03 32.31
CA VAL A 120 9.62 -14.46 32.62
C VAL A 120 10.94 -15.16 32.29
N VAL A 121 11.32 -15.15 31.01
CA VAL A 121 12.48 -15.89 30.53
C VAL A 121 13.02 -15.33 29.21
N THR A 122 14.32 -15.51 28.98
CA THR A 122 14.95 -15.41 27.66
C THR A 122 15.36 -16.80 27.23
N ILE A 123 14.82 -17.29 26.10
CA ILE A 123 15.09 -18.62 25.55
C ILE A 123 16.30 -18.51 24.62
N PRO A 124 17.50 -19.01 24.98
CA PRO A 124 18.70 -18.74 24.18
C PRO A 124 18.66 -19.35 22.77
N ALA A 125 17.96 -20.47 22.61
CA ALA A 125 17.81 -21.18 21.34
C ALA A 125 16.69 -20.59 20.46
N ALA A 126 15.88 -19.66 20.97
CA ALA A 126 14.84 -19.03 20.18
C ALA A 126 15.43 -17.91 19.31
N SER A 127 14.95 -17.81 18.07
CA SER A 127 15.47 -16.89 17.07
C SER A 127 14.44 -15.89 16.56
N PHE A 128 13.16 -16.25 16.54
CA PHE A 128 12.10 -15.29 16.23
C PHE A 128 10.76 -15.72 16.84
N LEU A 129 10.54 -15.38 18.11
CA LEU A 129 9.25 -15.58 18.76
C LEU A 129 8.18 -14.65 18.16
N ASN A 130 7.10 -15.23 17.62
CA ASN A 130 5.96 -14.46 17.10
C ASN A 130 4.65 -14.82 17.80
N GLY A 131 3.76 -15.57 17.14
CA GLY A 131 2.44 -15.93 17.66
C GLY A 131 2.52 -16.60 19.02
N LEU A 132 1.56 -16.27 19.88
CA LEU A 132 1.54 -16.69 21.28
C LEU A 132 0.11 -17.05 21.69
N THR A 133 -0.06 -18.16 22.39
CA THR A 133 -1.36 -18.59 22.94
C THR A 133 -1.19 -19.17 24.33
N THR A 134 -2.20 -19.03 25.18
CA THR A 134 -2.23 -19.68 26.49
C THR A 134 -2.57 -21.15 26.33
N LEU A 135 -1.80 -22.04 26.96
CA LEU A 135 -2.07 -23.48 27.01
C LEU A 135 -2.93 -23.82 28.23
N ASN A 136 -2.48 -23.38 29.41
CA ASN A 136 -3.20 -23.59 30.66
C ASN A 136 -3.08 -22.35 31.53
N ALA A 137 -4.19 -21.63 31.69
CA ALA A 137 -4.30 -20.43 32.50
C ALA A 137 -3.99 -20.67 33.97
N THR A 138 -4.51 -21.75 34.57
CA THR A 138 -4.34 -22.08 35.99
C THR A 138 -2.89 -22.45 36.31
N ALA A 139 -2.22 -23.18 35.43
CA ALA A 139 -0.82 -23.53 35.56
C ALA A 139 0.13 -22.41 35.07
N GLY A 140 -0.41 -21.36 34.43
CA GLY A 140 0.38 -20.27 33.88
C GLY A 140 1.31 -20.71 32.75
N THR A 141 0.86 -21.57 31.83
CA THR A 141 1.69 -22.05 30.71
C THR A 141 1.21 -21.49 29.37
N VAL A 142 2.17 -21.13 28.51
CA VAL A 142 1.91 -20.60 27.16
C VAL A 142 2.67 -21.40 26.10
N LEU A 143 2.14 -21.38 24.89
CA LEU A 143 2.80 -21.81 23.67
C LEU A 143 3.20 -20.58 22.85
N VAL A 144 4.43 -20.56 22.35
CA VAL A 144 4.95 -19.49 21.49
C VAL A 144 5.65 -20.06 20.28
N ALA A 145 5.24 -19.60 19.09
CA ALA A 145 5.81 -20.00 17.82
C ALA A 145 7.17 -19.32 17.61
N ASP A 146 8.17 -20.10 17.20
CA ASP A 146 9.45 -19.61 16.70
C ASP A 146 9.53 -19.77 15.19
N THR A 147 9.38 -18.64 14.50
CA THR A 147 9.23 -18.59 13.06
C THR A 147 10.49 -18.96 12.30
N THR A 148 11.67 -18.76 12.89
CA THR A 148 12.93 -19.09 12.23
C THR A 148 13.36 -20.52 12.52
N VAL A 149 13.17 -20.98 13.76
CA VAL A 149 13.51 -22.36 14.17
C VAL A 149 12.50 -23.36 13.59
N GLY A 150 11.24 -22.94 13.41
CA GLY A 150 10.17 -23.83 12.95
C GLY A 150 9.68 -24.77 14.04
N ALA A 151 9.51 -24.24 15.26
CA ALA A 151 9.07 -24.99 16.43
C ALA A 151 8.13 -24.13 17.30
N ILE A 152 7.36 -24.77 18.17
CA ILE A 152 6.52 -24.10 19.17
C ILE A 152 7.06 -24.47 20.56
N TRP A 153 7.43 -23.44 21.33
CA TRP A 153 7.95 -23.58 22.68
C TRP A 153 6.81 -23.54 23.70
N ARG A 154 6.83 -24.44 24.70
CA ARG A 154 6.07 -24.26 25.94
C ARG A 154 6.91 -23.47 26.93
N VAL A 155 6.29 -22.50 27.58
CA VAL A 155 6.89 -21.69 28.65
C VAL A 155 5.96 -21.66 29.86
N ASP A 156 6.49 -22.00 31.02
CA ASP A 156 5.87 -21.76 32.32
C ASP A 156 6.18 -20.32 32.76
N THR A 157 5.13 -19.52 32.94
CA THR A 157 5.24 -18.10 33.24
C THR A 157 5.53 -17.79 34.69
N ALA A 158 5.35 -18.74 35.60
CA ALA A 158 5.70 -18.61 37.02
C ALA A 158 7.16 -18.98 37.28
N THR A 159 7.66 -20.04 36.65
CA THR A 159 9.02 -20.57 36.90
C THR A 159 10.04 -20.14 35.85
N GLY A 160 9.58 -19.73 34.66
CA GLY A 160 10.43 -19.48 33.50
C GLY A 160 10.95 -20.75 32.84
N ALA A 161 10.50 -21.95 33.24
CA ALA A 161 10.87 -23.19 32.60
C ALA A 161 10.34 -23.24 31.16
N PHE A 162 11.16 -23.69 30.22
CA PHE A 162 10.78 -23.78 28.80
C PHE A 162 11.25 -25.09 28.17
N ALA A 163 10.50 -25.57 27.18
CA ALA A 163 10.83 -26.73 26.36
C ALA A 163 10.18 -26.61 24.98
N ILE A 164 10.69 -27.32 23.98
CA ILE A 164 9.98 -27.48 22.70
C ILE A 164 8.78 -28.38 22.97
N ALA A 165 7.57 -27.89 22.68
CA ALA A 165 6.35 -28.69 22.79
C ALA A 165 6.01 -29.37 21.47
N LEU A 166 6.19 -28.65 20.35
CA LEU A 166 5.89 -29.14 19.01
C LEU A 166 6.99 -28.75 18.05
N GLN A 167 7.42 -29.71 17.23
CA GLN A 167 8.34 -29.50 16.12
C GLN A 167 8.03 -30.54 15.04
N HIS A 168 7.76 -30.06 13.83
CA HIS A 168 7.35 -30.90 12.71
C HIS A 168 7.74 -30.23 11.39
N ASP A 169 7.87 -31.01 10.31
CA ASP A 169 8.28 -30.48 9.00
C ASP A 169 7.32 -29.40 8.47
N SER A 170 6.03 -29.48 8.78
CA SER A 170 5.05 -28.43 8.43
C SER A 170 5.28 -27.11 9.18
N MET A 171 6.02 -27.10 10.29
CA MET A 171 6.39 -25.90 11.04
C MET A 171 7.72 -25.32 10.58
N ALA A 172 8.58 -26.14 9.96
CA ALA A 172 9.86 -25.70 9.45
C ALA A 172 9.69 -24.60 8.38
N PRO A 173 10.59 -23.61 8.34
CA PRO A 173 10.63 -22.70 7.21
C PRO A 173 10.83 -23.48 5.88
N PRO A 174 10.37 -22.94 4.74
CA PRO A 174 10.63 -23.57 3.45
C PRO A 174 12.14 -23.70 3.22
N ALA A 175 12.58 -24.82 2.64
CA ALA A 175 13.99 -25.01 2.29
C ALA A 175 14.41 -23.89 1.33
N VAL A 176 15.56 -23.26 1.62
CA VAL A 176 16.16 -22.26 0.73
C VAL A 176 16.65 -22.99 -0.52
N THR A 177 15.75 -23.19 -1.48
CA THR A 177 16.07 -23.72 -2.80
C THR A 177 16.59 -22.56 -3.65
N ASN A 178 17.73 -22.79 -4.31
CA ASN A 178 18.43 -21.79 -5.13
C ASN A 178 17.47 -20.99 -6.04
N GLY A 179 17.10 -19.77 -5.63
CA GLY A 179 16.60 -18.73 -6.54
C GLY A 179 15.18 -18.19 -6.35
N THR A 180 14.33 -18.72 -5.48
CA THR A 180 12.99 -18.13 -5.19
C THR A 180 12.81 -17.89 -3.70
N SER A 181 12.93 -16.63 -3.30
CA SER A 181 12.89 -16.17 -1.92
C SER A 181 11.50 -15.64 -1.57
N THR A 182 10.60 -16.51 -1.16
CA THR A 182 9.65 -16.10 -0.11
C THR A 182 10.48 -15.89 1.16
N MET A 183 10.13 -14.93 2.03
CA MET A 183 10.75 -14.89 3.37
C MET A 183 10.61 -16.30 3.95
N ALA A 184 11.71 -16.92 4.36
CA ALA A 184 11.71 -18.29 4.86
C ALA A 184 11.16 -18.30 6.29
N LEU A 185 9.91 -17.89 6.45
CA LEU A 185 9.15 -17.90 7.69
C LEU A 185 8.50 -19.28 7.82
N GLY A 186 8.76 -19.95 8.93
CA GLY A 186 8.11 -21.20 9.31
C GLY A 186 6.78 -20.93 10.01
N VAL A 187 6.57 -21.65 11.10
CA VAL A 187 5.41 -21.49 11.98
C VAL A 187 5.28 -20.05 12.48
N ASN A 188 4.09 -19.46 12.44
CA ASN A 188 3.92 -18.04 12.76
C ASN A 188 2.80 -17.79 13.79
N GLY A 189 1.54 -17.80 13.36
CA GLY A 189 0.39 -17.79 14.25
C GLY A 189 0.23 -19.13 14.96
N VAL A 190 -0.20 -19.11 16.22
CA VAL A 190 -0.52 -20.30 17.02
C VAL A 190 -1.70 -20.03 17.95
N ARG A 191 -2.63 -20.98 18.01
CA ARG A 191 -3.81 -20.94 18.90
C ARG A 191 -4.10 -22.32 19.46
N PHE A 192 -4.42 -22.37 20.75
CA PHE A 192 -4.84 -23.60 21.43
C PHE A 192 -6.35 -23.59 21.64
N ASP A 193 -7.03 -24.63 21.15
CA ASP A 193 -8.42 -24.93 21.44
C ASP A 193 -8.49 -25.92 22.61
N ALA A 194 -8.80 -25.40 23.80
CA ALA A 194 -8.89 -26.17 25.02
C ALA A 194 -10.06 -27.17 25.01
N THR A 195 -11.11 -26.92 24.23
CA THR A 195 -12.32 -27.77 24.19
C THR A 195 -12.02 -29.11 23.53
N ASN A 196 -11.33 -29.06 22.39
CA ASN A 196 -11.01 -30.26 21.61
C ASN A 196 -9.56 -30.73 21.77
N ALA A 197 -8.75 -29.99 22.54
CA ALA A 197 -7.33 -30.22 22.75
C ALA A 197 -6.50 -30.20 21.45
N TYR A 198 -6.73 -29.20 20.60
CA TYR A 198 -5.96 -29.00 19.37
C TYR A 198 -5.11 -27.74 19.43
N VAL A 199 -3.88 -27.82 18.93
CA VAL A 199 -3.09 -26.65 18.58
C VAL A 199 -3.21 -26.42 17.08
N TYR A 200 -3.73 -25.25 16.72
CA TYR A 200 -3.75 -24.72 15.36
C TYR A 200 -2.52 -23.85 15.14
N TYR A 201 -2.01 -23.83 13.92
CA TYR A 201 -0.91 -22.96 13.55
C TYR A 201 -0.87 -22.65 12.05
N THR A 202 -0.33 -21.49 11.71
CA THR A 202 0.00 -21.11 10.33
C THR A 202 1.48 -21.36 10.06
N ASN A 203 1.82 -21.65 8.79
CA ASN A 203 3.18 -21.52 8.28
C ASN A 203 3.16 -20.52 7.13
N THR A 204 3.72 -19.32 7.35
CA THR A 204 3.63 -18.22 6.39
C THR A 204 4.41 -18.52 5.12
N GLY A 205 5.63 -19.03 5.22
CA GLY A 205 6.51 -19.25 4.06
C GLY A 205 6.12 -20.45 3.21
N ARG A 206 5.58 -21.51 3.84
CA ARG A 206 5.02 -22.68 3.13
C ARG A 206 3.54 -22.53 2.77
N GLN A 207 2.91 -21.45 3.21
CA GLN A 207 1.50 -21.14 2.98
C GLN A 207 0.54 -22.23 3.46
N LEU A 208 0.74 -22.69 4.71
CA LEU A 208 -0.06 -23.76 5.31
C LEU A 208 -0.89 -23.23 6.48
N PHE A 209 -2.08 -23.81 6.64
CA PHE A 209 -2.82 -23.77 7.89
C PHE A 209 -3.01 -25.21 8.38
N CYS A 210 -2.56 -25.48 9.59
CA CYS A 210 -2.44 -26.82 10.12
C CYS A 210 -3.00 -26.92 11.54
N ARG A 211 -3.23 -28.15 12.00
CA ARG A 211 -3.55 -28.44 13.39
C ARG A 211 -2.95 -29.77 13.84
N VAL A 212 -2.83 -29.95 15.15
CA VAL A 212 -2.39 -31.20 15.76
C VAL A 212 -3.09 -31.38 17.10
N LYS A 213 -3.49 -32.61 17.41
CA LYS A 213 -4.07 -32.93 18.73
C LYS A 213 -2.95 -32.99 19.77
N VAL A 214 -3.14 -32.36 20.92
CA VAL A 214 -2.12 -32.26 21.96
C VAL A 214 -2.65 -32.73 23.32
N ASP A 215 -1.74 -33.09 24.22
CA ASP A 215 -2.05 -33.19 25.64
C ASP A 215 -2.27 -31.78 26.21
N PRO A 216 -3.43 -31.46 26.81
CA PRO A 216 -3.72 -30.13 27.36
C PRO A 216 -2.79 -29.66 28.49
N ALA A 217 -2.14 -30.59 29.19
CA ALA A 217 -1.22 -30.27 30.28
C ALA A 217 0.19 -29.96 29.77
N THR A 218 0.66 -30.69 28.76
CA THR A 218 2.04 -30.59 28.28
C THR A 218 2.18 -29.84 26.95
N GLY A 219 1.11 -29.73 26.15
CA GLY A 219 1.13 -29.18 24.80
C GLY A 219 1.82 -30.08 23.77
N GLU A 220 2.22 -31.29 24.15
CA GLU A 220 2.90 -32.25 23.28
C GLU A 220 1.90 -32.95 22.35
N ALA A 221 2.33 -33.26 21.13
CA ALA A 221 1.49 -33.93 20.15
C ALA A 221 1.11 -35.36 20.63
N VAL A 222 -0.18 -35.65 20.62
CA VAL A 222 -0.75 -36.99 20.89
C VAL A 222 -1.52 -37.55 19.69
N GLY A 223 -1.50 -36.84 18.57
CA GLY A 223 -2.11 -37.25 17.31
C GLY A 223 -1.30 -36.79 16.10
N GLU A 224 -1.82 -37.08 14.92
CA GLU A 224 -1.18 -36.72 13.66
C GLU A 224 -1.25 -35.21 13.37
N TYR A 225 -0.26 -34.71 12.64
CA TYR A 225 -0.25 -33.34 12.14
C TYR A 225 -1.10 -33.25 10.88
N GLU A 226 -2.17 -32.47 10.93
CA GLU A 226 -3.13 -32.29 9.84
C GLU A 226 -2.88 -30.97 9.12
N THR A 227 -2.78 -31.01 7.80
CA THR A 227 -2.83 -29.79 6.96
C THR A 227 -4.28 -29.54 6.58
N VAL A 228 -4.88 -28.50 7.16
CA VAL A 228 -6.28 -28.12 6.92
C VAL A 228 -6.41 -27.37 5.60
N LEU A 229 -5.44 -26.50 5.29
CA LEU A 229 -5.43 -25.71 4.05
C LEU A 229 -4.01 -25.46 3.55
N GLN A 230 -3.84 -25.44 2.23
CA GLN A 230 -2.63 -25.04 1.54
C GLN A 230 -2.91 -23.85 0.60
N GLY A 231 -1.92 -22.96 0.44
CA GLY A 231 -2.04 -21.73 -0.36
C GLY A 231 -2.45 -20.50 0.45
N LEU A 232 -2.48 -20.60 1.79
CA LEU A 232 -2.78 -19.51 2.69
C LEU A 232 -1.49 -18.95 3.31
N ALA A 233 -1.06 -17.76 2.87
CA ALA A 233 0.04 -17.02 3.50
C ALA A 233 -0.45 -16.30 4.78
N GLY A 234 -0.87 -17.10 5.76
CA GLY A 234 -1.37 -16.61 7.05
C GLY A 234 -0.25 -16.07 7.92
N ASP A 235 -0.51 -14.94 8.56
CA ASP A 235 0.28 -14.40 9.67
C ASP A 235 -0.29 -14.99 10.98
N ASP A 236 -1.01 -14.20 11.79
CA ASP A 236 -1.77 -14.70 12.94
C ASP A 236 -3.26 -14.91 12.62
N PHE A 237 -4.01 -15.50 13.56
CA PHE A 237 -5.43 -15.85 13.38
C PHE A 237 -6.22 -15.93 14.69
N ALA A 238 -7.54 -15.90 14.58
CA ALA A 238 -8.46 -16.24 15.66
C ALA A 238 -9.11 -17.60 15.41
N VAL A 239 -9.49 -18.34 16.45
CA VAL A 239 -10.29 -19.57 16.33
C VAL A 239 -11.61 -19.34 17.04
N VAL A 240 -12.71 -19.82 16.48
CA VAL A 240 -14.01 -19.80 17.16
C VAL A 240 -14.04 -20.92 18.20
N ASP A 241 -14.57 -20.63 19.39
CA ASP A 241 -14.78 -21.64 20.42
C ASP A 241 -15.56 -22.84 19.87
N GLY A 242 -15.01 -24.05 20.06
CA GLY A 242 -15.51 -25.28 19.45
C GLY A 242 -14.73 -25.75 18.21
N GLY A 243 -13.84 -24.93 17.66
CA GLY A 243 -12.81 -25.34 16.69
C GLY A 243 -13.29 -25.50 15.24
N ASP A 244 -14.53 -25.11 14.92
CA ASP A 244 -15.12 -25.36 13.59
C ASP A 244 -14.54 -24.49 12.46
N ALA A 245 -13.99 -23.33 12.80
CA ALA A 245 -13.35 -22.43 11.85
C ALA A 245 -12.30 -21.50 12.49
N ALA A 246 -11.31 -21.10 11.68
CA ALA A 246 -10.30 -20.12 12.03
C ALA A 246 -10.39 -18.89 11.14
N PHE A 247 -10.14 -17.70 11.67
CA PHE A 247 -10.19 -16.42 10.98
C PHE A 247 -8.75 -15.93 10.82
N VAL A 248 -8.18 -16.17 9.65
CA VAL A 248 -6.75 -16.00 9.39
C VAL A 248 -6.47 -14.65 8.74
N ALA A 249 -5.58 -13.87 9.36
CA ALA A 249 -5.05 -12.65 8.79
C ALA A 249 -4.03 -13.01 7.70
N SER A 250 -4.35 -12.71 6.44
CA SER A 250 -3.55 -13.13 5.28
C SER A 250 -2.76 -11.95 4.71
N SER A 251 -1.44 -12.10 4.63
CA SER A 251 -0.53 -11.10 4.04
C SER A 251 -0.37 -11.26 2.51
N GLY A 252 -0.66 -12.46 1.97
CA GLY A 252 -0.42 -12.79 0.56
C GLY A 252 -1.61 -12.63 -0.40
N ASN A 253 -2.84 -12.56 0.11
CA ASN A 253 -4.07 -12.52 -0.70
C ASN A 253 -4.66 -11.11 -0.82
N GLY A 254 -3.78 -10.11 -0.99
CA GLY A 254 -4.05 -8.67 -1.15
C GLY A 254 -5.09 -8.07 -0.19
N GLY A 255 -4.95 -8.43 1.07
CA GLY A 255 -5.55 -7.68 2.17
C GLY A 255 -6.91 -8.16 2.62
N VAL A 256 -7.04 -9.46 2.82
CA VAL A 256 -8.28 -10.08 3.26
C VAL A 256 -8.06 -10.89 4.54
N VAL A 257 -9.13 -11.06 5.29
CA VAL A 257 -9.19 -12.03 6.39
C VAL A 257 -10.11 -13.16 5.98
N GLU A 258 -9.60 -14.38 6.11
CA GLU A 258 -10.24 -15.57 5.59
C GLU A 258 -10.72 -16.44 6.74
N ARG A 259 -12.01 -16.76 6.75
CA ARG A 259 -12.55 -17.82 7.60
C ARG A 259 -12.27 -19.16 6.93
N VAL A 260 -11.40 -19.95 7.54
CA VAL A 260 -10.98 -21.29 7.12
C VAL A 260 -11.75 -22.31 7.93
N TYR A 261 -12.54 -23.16 7.25
CA TYR A 261 -13.25 -24.27 7.85
C TYR A 261 -12.38 -25.53 7.87
N LEU A 262 -12.64 -26.43 8.82
CA LEU A 262 -11.88 -27.68 8.96
C LEU A 262 -11.94 -28.61 7.74
N ASN A 263 -12.96 -28.46 6.88
CA ASN A 263 -13.07 -29.19 5.62
C ASN A 263 -12.16 -28.62 4.50
N GLY A 264 -11.31 -27.63 4.81
CA GLY A 264 -10.42 -26.97 3.86
C GLY A 264 -11.11 -25.92 2.98
N THR A 265 -12.38 -25.58 3.24
CA THR A 265 -13.06 -24.49 2.53
C THR A 265 -12.80 -23.14 3.21
N THR A 266 -12.87 -22.06 2.43
CA THR A 266 -12.59 -20.70 2.92
C THR A 266 -13.67 -19.70 2.51
N GLU A 267 -13.99 -18.77 3.40
CA GLU A 267 -14.89 -17.62 3.19
C GLU A 267 -14.15 -16.31 3.50
N VAL A 268 -14.38 -15.21 2.78
CA VAL A 268 -13.73 -13.91 3.09
C VAL A 268 -14.68 -13.28 4.05
N VAL A 269 -14.19 -12.92 5.23
CA VAL A 269 -15.02 -12.25 6.23
C VAL A 269 -14.72 -10.75 6.32
N ALA A 270 -13.59 -10.31 5.77
CA ALA A 270 -13.17 -8.92 5.72
C ALA A 270 -12.22 -8.66 4.54
N GLU A 271 -12.40 -7.51 3.86
CA GLU A 271 -11.62 -7.06 2.71
C GLU A 271 -11.04 -5.65 2.94
N GLY A 272 -9.97 -5.30 2.23
CA GLY A 272 -9.34 -3.97 2.33
C GLY A 272 -8.39 -3.82 3.53
N VAL A 273 -8.05 -4.92 4.19
CA VAL A 273 -7.09 -5.03 5.30
C VAL A 273 -5.74 -5.48 4.72
N ALA A 274 -5.18 -4.66 3.84
CA ALA A 274 -3.95 -4.90 3.06
C ALA A 274 -2.67 -5.08 3.89
N GLY A 275 -2.35 -6.34 4.22
CA GLY A 275 -1.26 -6.73 5.11
C GLY A 275 -1.73 -6.98 6.53
N ALA A 276 -2.82 -7.75 6.67
CA ALA A 276 -3.37 -8.06 7.97
C ALA A 276 -2.39 -8.90 8.81
N THR A 277 -2.07 -8.44 10.01
CA THR A 277 -1.05 -9.04 10.87
C THR A 277 -1.65 -9.94 11.97
N SER A 278 -2.83 -9.59 12.50
CA SER A 278 -3.51 -10.40 13.53
C SER A 278 -5.02 -10.20 13.57
N ALA A 279 -5.71 -11.16 14.20
CA ALA A 279 -7.14 -11.21 14.43
C ALA A 279 -7.48 -11.79 15.82
N ALA A 280 -8.49 -11.23 16.50
CA ALA A 280 -9.07 -11.83 17.71
C ALA A 280 -10.55 -11.43 17.90
N PHE A 281 -11.32 -12.27 18.59
CA PHE A 281 -12.74 -12.02 18.89
C PHE A 281 -12.94 -11.17 20.14
N GLY A 282 -14.04 -10.42 20.17
CA GLY A 282 -14.55 -9.70 21.33
C GLY A 282 -14.83 -10.63 22.52
N ARG A 283 -14.86 -10.06 23.72
CA ARG A 283 -14.99 -10.81 24.98
C ARG A 283 -15.94 -10.19 25.99
N ALA A 284 -16.39 -8.95 25.76
CA ALA A 284 -17.41 -8.32 26.58
C ALA A 284 -18.81 -8.83 26.23
N ASP A 285 -19.74 -8.64 27.15
CA ASP A 285 -21.15 -8.93 26.90
C ASP A 285 -21.65 -8.06 25.74
N GLY A 286 -22.00 -8.72 24.63
CA GLY A 286 -22.50 -8.08 23.42
C GLY A 286 -21.49 -7.93 22.26
N ASP A 287 -20.20 -8.21 22.46
CA ASP A 287 -19.18 -8.14 21.38
C ASP A 287 -18.50 -9.48 21.05
N GLN A 288 -18.89 -10.59 21.68
CA GLN A 288 -18.31 -11.93 21.48
C GLN A 288 -18.32 -12.42 20.02
N GLY A 289 -19.22 -11.88 19.18
CA GLY A 289 -19.28 -12.16 17.73
C GLY A 289 -18.49 -11.17 16.85
N VAL A 290 -17.77 -10.21 17.43
CA VAL A 290 -17.06 -9.13 16.73
C VAL A 290 -15.58 -9.49 16.58
N LEU A 291 -15.06 -9.45 15.36
CA LEU A 291 -13.65 -9.73 15.07
C LEU A 291 -12.85 -8.43 14.95
N GLY A 292 -11.83 -8.25 15.79
CA GLY A 292 -10.83 -7.18 15.68
C GLY A 292 -9.68 -7.59 14.75
N LEU A 293 -9.19 -6.65 13.92
CA LEU A 293 -8.19 -6.89 12.86
C LEU A 293 -7.11 -5.79 12.82
N LEU A 294 -5.88 -6.14 12.42
CA LEU A 294 -4.74 -5.21 12.23
C LEU A 294 -4.22 -5.20 10.77
N ASN A 295 -3.41 -4.20 10.34
CA ASN A 295 -2.98 -4.01 8.93
C ASN A 295 -1.64 -3.22 8.66
N SER A 296 -0.79 -3.61 7.66
CA SER A 296 0.53 -2.96 7.29
C SER A 296 0.96 -3.02 5.77
N PHE A 297 1.58 -1.99 5.14
CA PHE A 297 1.70 -1.83 3.64
C PHE A 297 3.12 -1.56 3.01
N GLY A 298 3.44 -2.08 1.78
CA GLY A 298 4.38 -1.54 0.72
C GLY A 298 5.82 -2.11 0.53
N VAL A 299 6.34 -2.51 -0.65
CA VAL A 299 7.64 -3.26 -0.79
C VAL A 299 8.92 -2.61 -0.19
N PHE A 300 9.24 -1.35 -0.49
CA PHE A 300 10.34 -0.64 0.19
C PHE A 300 9.98 -0.32 1.63
N GLN A 301 8.70 -0.08 1.89
CA GLN A 301 8.15 0.23 3.21
C GLN A 301 8.29 -0.99 4.14
N THR A 302 7.87 -2.19 3.72
CA THR A 302 8.10 -3.51 4.32
C THR A 302 9.59 -3.79 4.54
N TYR A 303 10.45 -3.54 3.55
CA TYR A 303 11.89 -3.72 3.74
C TYR A 303 12.45 -2.76 4.79
N TYR A 304 12.06 -1.48 4.75
CA TYR A 304 12.50 -0.47 5.71
C TYR A 304 11.91 -0.69 7.09
N GLU A 305 10.69 -1.17 7.20
CA GLU A 305 10.07 -1.61 8.44
C GLU A 305 10.93 -2.70 9.07
N ASP A 306 11.29 -3.72 8.30
CA ASP A 306 12.13 -4.81 8.78
C ASP A 306 13.58 -4.39 9.12
N HIS A 307 14.10 -3.29 8.57
CA HIS A 307 15.52 -2.91 8.75
C HIS A 307 15.74 -1.62 9.57
N LEU A 308 14.73 -0.76 9.69
CA LEU A 308 14.73 0.48 10.49
C LEU A 308 13.86 0.28 11.72
N LYS A 309 14.21 -0.71 12.52
CA LYS A 309 13.43 -1.15 13.68
C LYS A 309 13.25 -0.06 14.75
N ASP A 310 14.08 0.98 14.71
CA ASP A 310 13.99 2.15 15.61
C ASP A 310 13.05 3.24 15.08
N SER A 311 12.44 3.05 13.90
CA SER A 311 11.60 4.04 13.24
C SER A 311 10.18 3.52 13.08
N SER A 312 9.20 4.34 13.50
CA SER A 312 7.81 4.05 13.19
C SER A 312 7.66 3.97 11.67
N PRO A 313 6.88 3.03 11.13
CA PRO A 313 6.58 3.09 9.71
C PRO A 313 5.98 4.41 9.18
N SER A 314 5.73 5.41 10.06
CA SER A 314 5.04 6.67 9.76
C SER A 314 6.06 7.60 9.28
N ALA A 315 7.11 7.69 10.09
CA ALA A 315 8.39 8.13 9.62
C ALA A 315 8.74 7.43 8.30
N ILE A 316 8.69 6.10 8.19
CA ILE A 316 9.10 5.41 6.95
C ILE A 316 8.25 5.82 5.73
N SER A 317 6.93 5.95 5.85
CA SER A 317 6.05 6.34 4.72
C SER A 317 6.23 7.81 4.30
N TRP A 318 6.75 8.66 5.19
CA TRP A 318 7.19 10.01 4.84
C TRP A 318 8.30 10.00 3.78
N ILE A 319 9.13 8.95 3.68
CA ILE A 319 10.22 8.88 2.69
C ILE A 319 9.65 8.98 1.27
N GLY A 320 8.69 8.12 0.93
CA GLY A 320 8.05 8.11 -0.40
C GLY A 320 7.19 9.37 -0.64
N SER A 321 6.48 9.83 0.39
CA SER A 321 5.62 11.01 0.31
C SER A 321 6.42 12.30 0.06
N VAL A 322 7.53 12.49 0.77
CA VAL A 322 8.47 13.61 0.56
C VAL A 322 9.10 13.53 -0.83
N GLN A 323 9.46 12.34 -1.30
CA GLN A 323 10.00 12.16 -2.65
C GLN A 323 9.04 12.68 -3.73
N VAL A 324 7.76 12.28 -3.66
CA VAL A 324 6.72 12.72 -4.60
C VAL A 324 6.44 14.21 -4.44
N PHE A 325 6.40 14.71 -3.21
CA PHE A 325 6.22 16.14 -2.95
C PHE A 325 7.35 16.97 -3.56
N CYS A 326 8.62 16.59 -3.35
CA CYS A 326 9.77 17.26 -3.95
C CYS A 326 9.70 17.23 -5.48
N LEU A 327 9.34 16.09 -6.08
CA LEU A 327 9.15 15.97 -7.53
C LEU A 327 8.14 17.01 -8.06
N MET A 328 7.00 17.17 -7.39
CA MET A 328 5.90 18.02 -7.87
C MET A 328 6.12 19.50 -7.50
N SER A 329 6.45 19.80 -6.25
CA SER A 329 6.52 21.17 -5.72
C SER A 329 7.74 21.94 -6.21
N VAL A 330 8.87 21.26 -6.42
CA VAL A 330 10.11 21.94 -6.88
C VAL A 330 10.04 22.31 -8.35
N SER A 331 9.06 21.77 -9.09
CA SER A 331 8.84 22.06 -10.51
C SER A 331 8.56 23.54 -10.78
N VAL A 332 7.99 24.27 -9.82
CA VAL A 332 7.77 25.73 -9.91
C VAL A 332 9.09 26.51 -9.99
N PHE A 333 10.18 25.98 -9.43
CA PHE A 333 11.51 26.60 -9.48
C PHE A 333 12.32 26.09 -10.68
N VAL A 334 12.21 24.80 -11.00
CA VAL A 334 12.95 24.17 -12.11
C VAL A 334 12.46 24.67 -13.48
N GLY A 335 11.16 24.90 -13.64
CA GLY A 335 10.57 25.45 -14.88
C GLY A 335 11.22 26.75 -15.37
N PRO A 336 11.22 27.80 -14.54
CA PRO A 336 11.89 29.07 -14.85
C PRO A 336 13.39 28.93 -15.13
N LEU A 337 14.09 28.05 -14.39
CA LEU A 337 15.51 27.77 -14.64
C LEU A 337 15.73 27.13 -16.02
N TYR A 338 14.85 26.22 -16.42
CA TYR A 338 14.88 25.64 -17.76
C TYR A 338 14.64 26.71 -18.83
N ASP A 339 13.66 27.57 -18.64
CA ASP A 339 13.31 28.66 -19.57
C ASP A 339 14.43 29.70 -19.69
N ALA A 340 15.19 29.94 -18.61
CA ALA A 340 16.39 30.79 -18.61
C ALA A 340 17.59 30.18 -19.38
N GLY A 341 17.47 28.94 -19.86
CA GLY A 341 18.48 28.28 -20.69
C GLY A 341 19.37 27.29 -19.95
N HIS A 342 19.10 26.97 -18.68
CA HIS A 342 19.91 26.05 -17.88
C HIS A 342 19.57 24.55 -18.10
N CYS A 343 18.97 24.19 -19.23
CA CYS A 343 18.54 22.82 -19.54
C CYS A 343 19.64 21.75 -19.32
N LYS A 344 20.85 21.94 -19.87
CA LYS A 344 21.97 20.99 -19.67
C LYS A 344 22.40 20.90 -18.21
N ALA A 345 22.47 22.03 -17.50
CA ALA A 345 22.86 22.06 -16.10
C ALA A 345 21.83 21.30 -15.24
N LEU A 346 20.53 21.49 -15.50
CA LEU A 346 19.45 20.75 -14.82
C LEU A 346 19.53 19.24 -15.10
N LEU A 347 19.78 18.83 -16.34
CA LEU A 347 19.93 17.41 -16.67
C LEU A 347 21.15 16.77 -15.99
N VAL A 348 22.29 17.46 -15.95
CA VAL A 348 23.50 16.98 -15.25
C VAL A 348 23.26 16.91 -13.75
N ALA A 349 22.72 17.98 -13.15
CA ALA A 349 22.41 18.03 -11.73
C ALA A 349 21.39 16.95 -11.34
N GLY A 350 20.32 16.78 -12.12
CA GLY A 350 19.32 15.75 -11.88
C GLY A 350 19.88 14.34 -12.00
N THR A 351 20.70 14.08 -13.02
CA THR A 351 21.39 12.78 -13.21
C THR A 351 22.29 12.46 -12.02
N PHE A 352 23.09 13.45 -11.59
CA PHE A 352 23.95 13.33 -10.43
C PHE A 352 23.15 13.07 -9.15
N LEU A 353 22.12 13.87 -8.87
CA LEU A 353 21.32 13.77 -7.64
C LEU A 353 20.54 12.44 -7.55
N VAL A 354 19.92 11.97 -8.64
CA VAL A 354 19.21 10.68 -8.60
C VAL A 354 20.19 9.52 -8.42
N THR A 355 21.32 9.55 -9.13
CA THR A 355 22.36 8.51 -8.99
C THR A 355 22.94 8.52 -7.58
N LEU A 356 23.29 9.71 -7.06
CA LEU A 356 23.78 9.90 -5.70
C LEU A 356 22.75 9.40 -4.70
N GLY A 357 21.47 9.72 -4.88
CA GLY A 357 20.38 9.25 -4.04
C GLY A 357 20.31 7.73 -3.99
N PHE A 358 20.33 7.03 -5.13
CA PHE A 358 20.40 5.55 -5.14
C PHE A 358 21.66 5.02 -4.45
N MET A 359 22.84 5.57 -4.75
CA MET A 359 24.10 5.09 -4.18
C MET A 359 24.16 5.33 -2.67
N MET A 360 23.67 6.47 -2.19
CA MET A 360 23.61 6.79 -0.77
C MET A 360 22.58 5.93 -0.06
N THR A 361 21.37 5.77 -0.62
CA THR A 361 20.34 4.87 -0.08
C THR A 361 20.89 3.46 0.09
N SER A 362 21.74 2.97 -0.83
CA SER A 362 22.34 1.64 -0.74
C SER A 362 23.24 1.38 0.47
N ILE A 363 23.73 2.43 1.12
CA ILE A 363 24.59 2.35 2.31
C ILE A 363 23.94 2.93 3.56
N CYS A 364 22.72 3.46 3.44
CA CYS A 364 21.99 3.99 4.57
C CYS A 364 21.65 2.89 5.58
N LYS A 365 21.79 3.22 6.86
CA LYS A 365 21.45 2.37 7.98
C LYS A 365 20.42 3.00 8.92
N ALA A 366 20.23 4.32 8.82
CA ALA A 366 19.31 5.07 9.66
C ALA A 366 18.23 5.76 8.83
N TYR A 367 17.05 5.94 9.44
CA TYR A 367 15.89 6.55 8.80
C TYR A 367 16.17 7.92 8.18
N TRP A 368 16.80 8.83 8.94
CA TRP A 368 17.09 10.18 8.43
C TRP A 368 18.03 10.15 7.22
N GLN A 369 18.92 9.15 7.12
CA GLN A 369 19.81 8.99 5.97
C GLN A 369 19.01 8.62 4.72
N ILE A 370 18.03 7.72 4.86
CA ILE A 370 17.15 7.28 3.76
C ILE A 370 16.21 8.42 3.37
N LEU A 371 15.65 9.16 4.34
CA LEU A 371 14.83 10.33 4.08
C LEU A 371 15.60 11.39 3.28
N LEU A 372 16.87 11.65 3.62
CA LEU A 372 17.72 12.58 2.87
C LEU A 372 18.09 12.04 1.49
N ALA A 373 18.51 10.77 1.40
CA ALA A 373 18.98 10.16 0.15
C ALA A 373 17.85 9.88 -0.84
N GLN A 374 16.80 9.17 -0.41
CA GLN A 374 15.67 8.81 -1.25
C GLN A 374 14.59 9.89 -1.28
N GLY A 375 14.15 10.37 -0.12
CA GLY A 375 13.08 11.37 -0.03
C GLY A 375 13.48 12.67 -0.73
N ILE A 376 14.52 13.33 -0.23
CA ILE A 376 14.88 14.67 -0.67
C ILE A 376 15.79 14.64 -1.90
N CYS A 377 16.93 13.93 -1.85
CA CYS A 377 17.93 13.97 -2.91
C CYS A 377 17.40 13.39 -4.23
N MET A 378 16.79 12.20 -4.23
CA MET A 378 16.15 11.65 -5.44
C MET A 378 14.92 12.46 -5.86
N GLY A 379 14.11 12.99 -4.93
CA GLY A 379 12.97 13.85 -5.24
C GLY A 379 13.36 15.13 -5.99
N LEU A 380 14.40 15.82 -5.51
CA LEU A 380 14.98 16.99 -6.19
C LEU A 380 15.59 16.61 -7.55
N GLY A 381 16.34 15.52 -7.60
CA GLY A 381 16.99 15.04 -8.82
C GLY A 381 15.98 14.69 -9.91
N THR A 382 14.90 13.98 -9.56
CA THR A 382 13.84 13.58 -10.50
C THR A 382 13.08 14.80 -11.03
N CYS A 383 12.85 15.83 -10.22
CA CYS A 383 12.28 17.11 -10.68
C CYS A 383 13.16 17.79 -11.75
N CYS A 384 14.47 17.89 -11.47
CA CYS A 384 15.47 18.46 -12.39
C CYS A 384 15.56 17.70 -13.72
N LEU A 385 15.23 16.41 -13.74
CA LEU A 385 15.18 15.60 -14.96
C LEU A 385 13.84 15.74 -15.71
N GLN A 386 12.72 15.78 -14.98
CA GLN A 386 11.38 15.69 -15.56
C GLN A 386 11.05 16.90 -16.45
N ILE A 387 11.21 18.12 -15.92
CA ILE A 387 10.81 19.34 -16.63
C ILE A 387 11.61 19.53 -17.93
N PRO A 388 12.96 19.47 -17.95
CA PRO A 388 13.71 19.61 -19.19
C PRO A 388 13.40 18.53 -20.23
N SER A 389 13.18 17.29 -19.78
CA SER A 389 12.88 16.15 -20.66
C SER A 389 11.53 16.32 -21.38
N ILE A 390 10.53 16.88 -20.70
CA ILE A 390 9.21 17.17 -21.27
C ILE A 390 9.25 18.44 -22.14
N ALA A 391 9.86 19.50 -21.65
CA ALA A 391 9.78 20.82 -22.27
C ALA A 391 10.67 21.00 -23.51
N VAL A 392 11.66 20.12 -23.74
CA VAL A 392 12.55 20.19 -24.91
C VAL A 392 11.93 19.60 -26.17
N VAL A 393 11.15 18.53 -26.03
CA VAL A 393 10.53 17.79 -27.14
C VAL A 393 9.65 18.68 -28.05
N PRO A 394 8.71 19.50 -27.54
CA PRO A 394 7.83 20.30 -28.39
C PRO A 394 8.56 21.44 -29.13
N LYS A 395 9.83 21.73 -28.78
CA LYS A 395 10.70 22.68 -29.51
C LYS A 395 11.37 22.04 -30.74
N TYR A 396 11.48 20.72 -30.78
CA TYR A 396 11.98 19.98 -31.94
C TYR A 396 10.85 19.59 -32.89
N PHE A 397 9.73 19.15 -32.33
CA PHE A 397 8.64 18.57 -33.10
C PHE A 397 7.41 19.49 -33.08
N VAL A 398 7.13 20.09 -34.25
CA VAL A 398 5.93 20.92 -34.46
C VAL A 398 4.79 20.08 -35.06
N LYS A 399 5.04 19.41 -36.20
CA LYS A 399 4.01 18.65 -36.93
C LYS A 399 3.61 17.32 -36.28
N ARG A 400 4.53 16.69 -35.52
CA ARG A 400 4.34 15.37 -34.88
C ARG A 400 4.59 15.43 -33.37
N ARG A 401 4.15 16.52 -32.74
CA ARG A 401 4.46 16.85 -31.35
C ARG A 401 3.93 15.78 -30.38
N ALA A 402 2.72 15.27 -30.60
CA ALA A 402 2.11 14.28 -29.74
C ALA A 402 2.90 12.96 -29.75
N ARG A 403 3.28 12.45 -30.92
CA ARG A 403 4.09 11.21 -31.04
C ARG A 403 5.44 11.30 -30.33
N ALA A 404 6.13 12.43 -30.49
CA ALA A 404 7.41 12.64 -29.85
C ALA A 404 7.28 12.69 -28.31
N MET A 405 6.22 13.36 -27.81
CA MET A 405 5.92 13.41 -26.38
C MET A 405 5.54 12.04 -25.80
N ALA A 406 4.78 11.22 -26.54
CA ALA A 406 4.46 9.86 -26.14
C ALA A 406 5.71 9.00 -25.97
N LEU A 407 6.58 8.99 -26.98
CA LEU A 407 7.80 8.20 -26.92
C LEU A 407 8.71 8.64 -25.77
N ALA A 408 8.79 9.96 -25.51
CA ALA A 408 9.54 10.50 -24.39
C ALA A 408 8.96 10.11 -23.02
N THR A 409 7.64 9.89 -22.93
CA THR A 409 6.98 9.56 -21.66
C THR A 409 6.90 8.06 -21.38
N VAL A 410 6.96 7.17 -22.37
CA VAL A 410 6.92 5.70 -22.20
C VAL A 410 7.89 5.19 -21.12
N GLY A 411 9.04 5.84 -20.95
CA GLY A 411 10.04 5.47 -19.95
C GLY A 411 9.51 5.37 -18.51
N SER A 412 8.49 6.15 -18.11
CA SER A 412 7.98 6.05 -16.73
C SER A 412 7.13 4.81 -16.48
N SER A 413 6.39 4.32 -17.48
CA SER A 413 5.65 3.04 -17.40
C SER A 413 6.62 1.84 -17.39
N LEU A 414 7.68 1.92 -18.19
CA LEU A 414 8.76 0.93 -18.17
C LEU A 414 9.44 0.89 -16.79
N GLY A 415 9.80 2.05 -16.24
CA GLY A 415 10.39 2.14 -14.90
C GLY A 415 9.47 1.59 -13.81
N ALA A 416 8.19 1.96 -13.81
CA ALA A 416 7.20 1.48 -12.84
C ALA A 416 6.97 -0.03 -12.90
N THR A 417 7.24 -0.66 -14.05
CA THR A 417 7.16 -2.11 -14.22
C THR A 417 8.47 -2.79 -13.82
N ILE A 418 9.61 -2.28 -14.30
CA ILE A 418 10.92 -2.93 -14.17
C ILE A 418 11.49 -2.79 -12.75
N TYR A 419 11.42 -1.62 -12.12
CA TYR A 419 12.09 -1.39 -10.82
C TYR A 419 11.53 -2.23 -9.67
N PRO A 420 10.20 -2.38 -9.49
CA PRO A 420 9.66 -3.29 -8.47
C PRO A 420 10.05 -4.74 -8.71
N LEU A 421 10.02 -5.21 -9.98
CA LEU A 421 10.43 -6.56 -10.34
C LEU A 421 11.92 -6.79 -10.06
N LEU A 422 12.79 -5.82 -10.40
CA LEU A 422 14.21 -5.87 -10.06
C LEU A 422 14.41 -5.97 -8.54
N PHE A 423 13.71 -5.14 -7.76
CA PHE A 423 13.84 -5.15 -6.30
C PHE A 423 13.39 -6.48 -5.72
N GLN A 424 12.17 -6.95 -6.05
CA GLN A 424 11.61 -8.20 -5.54
C GLN A 424 12.46 -9.43 -5.88
N ASN A 425 13.09 -9.46 -7.06
CA ASN A 425 13.87 -10.62 -7.51
C ASN A 425 15.35 -10.56 -7.13
N LEU A 426 15.94 -9.37 -7.03
CA LEU A 426 17.37 -9.20 -6.75
C LEU A 426 17.67 -8.96 -5.28
N GLN A 427 16.84 -8.20 -4.55
CA GLN A 427 17.09 -7.87 -3.14
C GLN A 427 17.37 -9.13 -2.29
N PRO A 428 16.62 -10.23 -2.44
CA PRO A 428 16.88 -11.43 -1.65
C PRO A 428 18.12 -12.22 -2.07
N ARG A 429 18.57 -12.07 -3.32
CA ARG A 429 19.70 -12.82 -3.89
C ARG A 429 21.05 -12.17 -3.64
N ILE A 430 21.10 -10.84 -3.73
CA ILE A 430 22.36 -10.07 -3.66
C ILE A 430 22.35 -9.00 -2.56
N GLY A 431 21.28 -8.96 -1.76
CA GLY A 431 21.08 -7.98 -0.70
C GLY A 431 20.60 -6.62 -1.21
N PHE A 432 20.11 -5.80 -0.27
CA PHE A 432 19.55 -4.48 -0.55
C PHE A 432 20.57 -3.52 -1.17
N GLY A 433 21.76 -3.41 -0.58
CA GLY A 433 22.77 -2.47 -1.04
C GLY A 433 23.14 -2.67 -2.52
N TRP A 434 23.42 -3.89 -2.93
CA TRP A 434 23.74 -4.16 -4.35
C TRP A 434 22.53 -4.01 -5.27
N THR A 435 21.34 -4.39 -4.82
CA THR A 435 20.11 -4.21 -5.61
C THR A 435 19.83 -2.74 -5.91
N VAL A 436 19.88 -1.89 -4.89
CA VAL A 436 19.69 -0.44 -5.03
C VAL A 436 20.80 0.19 -5.87
N ARG A 437 22.05 -0.31 -5.78
CA ARG A 437 23.14 0.12 -6.68
C ARG A 437 22.90 -0.25 -8.13
N ILE A 438 22.43 -1.47 -8.42
CA ILE A 438 22.07 -1.88 -9.78
C ILE A 438 20.97 -0.98 -10.34
N MET A 439 19.94 -0.69 -9.56
CA MET A 439 18.90 0.27 -9.93
C MET A 439 19.51 1.66 -10.22
N GLY A 440 20.43 2.11 -9.38
CA GLY A 440 21.19 3.35 -9.57
C GLY A 440 22.06 3.36 -10.83
N PHE A 441 22.77 2.27 -11.16
CA PHE A 441 23.60 2.15 -12.37
C PHE A 441 22.76 2.16 -13.65
N ILE A 442 21.62 1.47 -13.65
CA ILE A 442 20.65 1.51 -14.76
C ILE A 442 20.17 2.95 -14.95
N CYS A 443 19.76 3.62 -13.87
CA CYS A 443 19.35 5.02 -13.92
C CYS A 443 20.47 5.93 -14.44
N PHE A 444 21.70 5.78 -13.94
CA PHE A 444 22.85 6.57 -14.34
C PHE A 444 23.17 6.42 -15.83
N ALA A 445 23.17 5.19 -16.36
CA ALA A 445 23.43 4.93 -17.77
C ALA A 445 22.37 5.60 -18.67
N LEU A 446 21.08 5.43 -18.35
CA LEU A 446 19.97 6.00 -19.13
C LEU A 446 19.94 7.53 -19.05
N CYS A 447 20.17 8.10 -17.88
CA CYS A 447 20.21 9.55 -17.68
C CYS A 447 21.45 10.17 -18.33
N SER A 448 22.62 9.51 -18.26
CA SER A 448 23.84 9.98 -18.93
C SER A 448 23.70 9.97 -20.45
N PHE A 449 23.07 8.94 -21.00
CA PHE A 449 22.69 8.92 -22.42
C PHE A 449 21.77 10.11 -22.76
N SER A 450 20.77 10.38 -21.93
CA SER A 450 19.88 11.53 -22.11
C SER A 450 20.64 12.87 -22.04
N VAL A 451 21.58 13.02 -21.11
CA VAL A 451 22.48 14.17 -21.00
C VAL A 451 23.33 14.33 -22.26
N ALA A 452 23.85 13.26 -22.85
CA ALA A 452 24.67 13.32 -24.06
C ALA A 452 23.84 13.75 -25.29
N VAL A 453 22.64 13.18 -25.43
CA VAL A 453 21.81 13.30 -26.64
C VAL A 453 20.93 14.55 -26.66
N ILE A 454 20.32 14.96 -25.52
CA ILE A 454 19.39 16.09 -25.50
C ILE A 454 20.13 17.38 -25.83
N ARG A 455 19.82 18.01 -26.97
CA ARG A 455 20.33 19.34 -27.34
C ARG A 455 19.23 20.36 -27.04
N PRO A 456 19.44 21.36 -26.15
CA PRO A 456 18.42 22.37 -25.90
C PRO A 456 18.28 23.29 -27.13
N ARG A 457 17.06 23.47 -27.63
CA ARG A 457 16.78 24.47 -28.67
C ARG A 457 16.24 25.73 -28.01
N GLN A 458 16.92 26.86 -28.19
CA GLN A 458 16.43 28.16 -27.76
C GLN A 458 15.49 28.72 -28.83
N MET A 459 14.31 29.18 -28.41
CA MET A 459 13.38 29.95 -29.23
C MET A 459 13.37 31.37 -28.67
N GLY A 460 13.94 32.33 -29.41
CA GLY A 460 14.06 33.74 -28.98
C GLY A 460 15.35 34.09 -28.23
N PRO A 461 15.55 35.39 -27.91
CA PRO A 461 16.75 35.88 -27.23
C PRO A 461 16.85 35.37 -25.79
N LYS A 462 18.09 35.15 -25.30
CA LYS A 462 18.36 34.75 -23.91
C LYS A 462 17.74 35.79 -22.95
N LYS A 463 16.62 35.43 -22.31
CA LYS A 463 16.02 36.27 -21.26
C LYS A 463 16.90 36.13 -20.02
N SER A 464 17.40 37.25 -19.49
CA SER A 464 18.13 37.27 -18.22
C SER A 464 17.28 36.63 -17.11
N PHE A 465 17.90 35.73 -16.32
CA PHE A 465 17.27 35.12 -15.17
C PHE A 465 16.93 36.20 -14.14
N SER A 466 15.63 36.39 -13.87
CA SER A 466 15.17 37.27 -12.81
C SER A 466 14.46 36.43 -11.75
N PRO A 467 14.90 36.45 -10.48
CA PRO A 467 14.23 35.77 -9.37
C PRO A 467 12.77 36.20 -9.17
N ARG A 468 12.34 37.32 -9.76
CA ARG A 468 10.95 37.80 -9.74
C ARG A 468 10.02 37.05 -10.71
N ARG A 469 10.54 36.10 -11.50
CA ARG A 469 9.80 35.36 -12.57
C ARG A 469 9.60 33.87 -12.27
N PHE A 470 9.57 33.45 -11.01
CA PHE A 470 9.26 32.05 -10.68
C PHE A 470 7.84 31.63 -11.06
N ILE A 471 6.94 32.61 -11.22
CA ILE A 471 5.56 32.43 -11.64
C ILE A 471 5.32 33.31 -12.87
N ASP A 472 4.52 32.81 -13.82
CA ASP A 472 3.96 33.62 -14.90
C ASP A 472 2.56 34.13 -14.47
N PRO A 473 2.44 35.34 -13.89
CA PRO A 473 1.14 35.87 -13.44
C PRO A 473 0.19 36.14 -14.61
N THR A 474 0.69 36.21 -15.86
CA THR A 474 -0.18 36.37 -17.02
C THR A 474 -0.97 35.09 -17.31
N ALA A 475 -0.35 33.92 -17.08
CA ALA A 475 -1.01 32.62 -17.21
C ALA A 475 -2.25 32.50 -16.30
N LEU A 476 -2.21 33.06 -15.08
CA LEU A 476 -3.35 33.04 -14.15
C LEU A 476 -4.52 33.94 -14.61
N LYS A 477 -4.27 34.88 -15.53
CA LYS A 477 -5.31 35.74 -16.14
C LYS A 477 -5.84 35.14 -17.45
N GLU A 478 -5.13 34.18 -18.04
CA GLU A 478 -5.54 33.49 -19.25
C GLU A 478 -6.61 32.43 -18.94
N ARG A 479 -7.83 32.65 -19.47
CA ARG A 479 -8.96 31.72 -19.26
C ARG A 479 -8.64 30.29 -19.69
N THR A 480 -7.93 30.12 -20.81
CA THR A 480 -7.52 28.81 -21.35
C THR A 480 -6.60 28.06 -20.39
N PHE A 481 -5.63 28.75 -19.79
CA PHE A 481 -4.70 28.16 -18.82
C PHE A 481 -5.39 27.78 -17.52
N VAL A 482 -6.26 28.65 -16.98
CA VAL A 482 -7.00 28.36 -15.74
C VAL A 482 -7.91 27.13 -15.91
N ILE A 483 -8.68 27.07 -17.00
CA ILE A 483 -9.58 25.94 -17.28
C ILE A 483 -8.79 24.64 -17.44
N TYR A 484 -7.69 24.68 -18.20
CA TYR A 484 -6.81 23.52 -18.35
C TYR A 484 -6.24 23.04 -17.02
N THR A 485 -5.86 23.97 -16.14
CA THR A 485 -5.29 23.64 -14.84
C THR A 485 -6.34 22.99 -13.92
N ILE A 486 -7.58 23.45 -13.94
CA ILE A 486 -8.71 22.81 -13.23
C ILE A 486 -8.95 21.39 -13.78
N ALA A 487 -8.93 21.21 -15.11
CA ALA A 487 -9.06 19.89 -15.71
C ALA A 487 -7.96 18.93 -15.21
N ILE A 488 -6.70 19.38 -15.23
CA ILE A 488 -5.57 18.58 -14.77
C ILE A 488 -5.65 18.26 -13.27
N PHE A 489 -6.17 19.18 -12.44
CA PHE A 489 -6.39 18.92 -11.03
C PHE A 489 -7.30 17.70 -10.82
N PHE A 490 -8.51 17.70 -11.40
CA PHE A 490 -9.44 16.57 -11.29
C PHE A 490 -8.89 15.28 -11.89
N SER A 491 -8.09 15.38 -12.96
CA SER A 491 -7.42 14.23 -13.53
C SER A 491 -6.46 13.57 -12.54
N ASN A 492 -5.76 14.36 -11.73
CA ASN A 492 -4.76 13.88 -10.79
C ASN A 492 -5.34 13.51 -9.43
N VAL A 493 -6.51 14.05 -9.08
CA VAL A 493 -7.34 13.53 -8.00
C VAL A 493 -7.62 12.06 -8.26
N ALA A 494 -8.10 11.69 -9.45
CA ALA A 494 -8.59 10.34 -9.77
C ALA A 494 -7.59 9.34 -10.40
N TYR A 495 -6.33 9.75 -10.59
CA TYR A 495 -5.36 8.94 -11.35
C TYR A 495 -4.84 7.73 -10.57
N PHE A 496 -4.68 7.86 -9.25
CA PHE A 496 -3.97 6.86 -8.46
C PHE A 496 -4.90 5.82 -7.84
N GLU A 497 -6.21 6.06 -7.80
CA GLU A 497 -7.19 5.20 -7.16
C GLU A 497 -7.21 3.81 -7.75
N PRO A 498 -7.36 3.61 -9.08
CA PRO A 498 -7.30 2.26 -9.62
C PRO A 498 -5.94 1.61 -9.36
N ILE A 499 -4.85 2.38 -9.36
CA ILE A 499 -3.50 1.86 -9.10
C ILE A 499 -3.40 1.29 -7.67
N PHE A 500 -3.98 1.98 -6.69
CA PHE A 500 -3.97 1.55 -5.28
C PHE A 500 -4.98 0.45 -4.95
N TYR A 501 -6.19 0.51 -5.50
CA TYR A 501 -7.31 -0.36 -5.10
C TYR A 501 -7.59 -1.51 -6.07
N LEU A 502 -6.90 -1.60 -7.21
CA LEU A 502 -7.12 -2.65 -8.21
C LEU A 502 -6.94 -4.06 -7.65
N GLN A 503 -5.85 -4.30 -6.93
CA GLN A 503 -5.55 -5.63 -6.41
C GLN A 503 -6.59 -6.04 -5.36
N SER A 504 -6.88 -5.16 -4.39
CA SER A 504 -7.88 -5.44 -3.35
C SER A 504 -9.28 -5.66 -3.92
N TYR A 505 -9.68 -4.87 -4.93
CA TYR A 505 -10.93 -5.09 -5.65
C TYR A 505 -10.97 -6.43 -6.38
N ALA A 506 -9.90 -6.79 -7.09
CA ALA A 506 -9.87 -8.02 -7.88
C ALA A 506 -9.97 -9.27 -7.00
N LEU A 507 -9.35 -9.24 -5.82
CA LEU A 507 -9.44 -10.32 -4.84
C LEU A 507 -10.86 -10.49 -4.32
N ALA A 508 -11.51 -9.37 -4.02
CA ALA A 508 -12.92 -9.29 -3.64
C ALA A 508 -13.87 -9.75 -4.77
N HIS A 509 -13.49 -9.52 -6.03
CA HIS A 509 -14.37 -9.66 -7.20
C HIS A 509 -13.81 -10.66 -8.22
N GLY A 510 -13.66 -11.92 -7.79
CA GLY A 510 -13.47 -13.07 -8.70
C GLY A 510 -12.02 -13.45 -9.00
N MET A 511 -11.04 -13.03 -8.20
CA MET A 511 -9.63 -13.47 -8.31
C MET A 511 -8.98 -13.92 -6.99
N ARG A 512 -9.74 -14.15 -5.92
CA ARG A 512 -9.25 -14.52 -4.58
C ARG A 512 -8.15 -15.59 -4.52
N ASN A 513 -8.25 -16.64 -5.33
CA ASN A 513 -7.33 -17.80 -5.31
C ASN A 513 -6.35 -17.80 -6.50
N GLN A 514 -6.08 -16.64 -7.10
CA GLN A 514 -5.28 -16.56 -8.31
C GLN A 514 -4.01 -15.76 -8.11
N ASN A 515 -2.87 -16.42 -8.30
CA ASN A 515 -1.56 -15.78 -8.35
C ASN A 515 -1.47 -14.64 -9.38
N LEU A 516 -2.37 -14.63 -10.38
CA LEU A 516 -2.47 -13.58 -11.38
C LEU A 516 -2.78 -12.20 -10.79
N VAL A 517 -3.43 -12.11 -9.62
CA VAL A 517 -3.72 -10.83 -8.92
C VAL A 517 -2.43 -10.02 -8.70
N ASN A 518 -1.35 -10.70 -8.31
CA ASN A 518 -0.07 -10.07 -8.01
C ASN A 518 0.53 -9.37 -9.24
N TYR A 519 0.10 -9.77 -10.45
CA TYR A 519 0.55 -9.20 -11.70
C TYR A 519 -0.38 -8.11 -12.26
N LEU A 520 -1.58 -7.88 -11.71
CA LEU A 520 -2.54 -6.90 -12.26
C LEU A 520 -1.98 -5.49 -12.35
N LEU A 521 -1.25 -5.03 -11.32
CA LEU A 521 -0.60 -3.72 -11.33
C LEU A 521 0.51 -3.64 -12.39
N SER A 522 1.27 -4.72 -12.56
CA SER A 522 2.29 -4.84 -13.62
C SER A 522 1.66 -4.84 -15.01
N ILE A 523 0.52 -5.52 -15.17
CA ILE A 523 -0.28 -5.55 -16.41
C ILE A 523 -0.81 -4.15 -16.73
N LEU A 524 -1.34 -3.43 -15.74
CA LEU A 524 -1.81 -2.04 -15.87
C LEU A 524 -0.67 -1.10 -16.29
N ASN A 525 0.49 -1.21 -15.65
CA ASN A 525 1.64 -0.37 -16.00
C ASN A 525 2.19 -0.72 -17.39
N ALA A 526 2.21 -2.00 -17.76
CA ALA A 526 2.64 -2.45 -19.09
C ALA A 526 1.65 -2.00 -20.19
N SER A 527 0.34 -2.09 -19.97
CA SER A 527 -0.68 -1.65 -20.94
C SER A 527 -0.68 -0.13 -21.15
N SER A 528 -0.15 0.64 -20.19
CA SER A 528 0.08 2.08 -20.33
C SER A 528 1.11 2.44 -21.40
N ILE A 529 2.02 1.53 -21.77
CA ILE A 529 3.01 1.76 -22.83
C ILE A 529 2.33 1.98 -24.19
N PRO A 530 1.56 1.02 -24.74
CA PRO A 530 0.80 1.26 -25.97
C PRO A 530 -0.26 2.35 -25.79
N GLY A 531 -0.80 2.50 -24.58
CA GLY A 531 -1.71 3.58 -24.19
C GLY A 531 -1.16 5.00 -24.35
N ARG A 532 0.15 5.19 -24.22
CA ARG A 532 0.82 6.48 -24.48
C ARG A 532 1.04 6.70 -25.98
N ILE A 533 1.44 5.65 -26.68
CA ILE A 533 1.83 5.70 -28.08
C ILE A 533 0.61 5.87 -28.98
N VAL A 534 -0.36 4.96 -28.92
CA VAL A 534 -1.46 4.90 -29.89
C VAL A 534 -2.33 6.17 -29.91
N PRO A 535 -2.87 6.67 -28.78
CA PRO A 535 -3.63 7.92 -28.77
C PRO A 535 -2.82 9.11 -29.27
N SER A 536 -1.52 9.15 -28.99
CA SER A 536 -0.66 10.23 -29.45
C SER A 536 -0.37 10.20 -30.96
N PHE A 537 -0.46 9.03 -31.61
CA PHE A 537 -0.48 8.95 -33.07
C PHE A 537 -1.81 9.44 -33.64
N VAL A 538 -2.93 9.08 -33.02
CA VAL A 538 -4.28 9.53 -33.39
C VAL A 538 -4.42 11.04 -33.21
N ALA A 539 -3.81 11.62 -32.17
CA ALA A 539 -3.79 13.05 -31.88
C ALA A 539 -3.21 13.90 -33.02
N ASP A 540 -2.30 13.36 -33.83
CA ASP A 540 -1.79 14.08 -35.00
C ASP A 540 -2.83 14.21 -36.13
N TRP A 541 -3.88 13.39 -36.13
CA TRP A 541 -4.96 13.41 -37.13
C TRP A 541 -6.16 14.22 -36.66
N ILE A 542 -6.62 13.99 -35.42
CA ILE A 542 -7.84 14.61 -34.89
C ILE A 542 -7.57 15.84 -34.03
N GLY A 543 -6.31 16.12 -33.71
CA GLY A 543 -5.88 17.17 -32.78
C GLY A 543 -5.68 16.65 -31.36
N SER A 544 -4.64 17.16 -30.69
CA SER A 544 -4.21 16.75 -29.34
C SER A 544 -5.27 16.99 -28.27
N LEU A 545 -5.96 18.14 -28.30
CA LEU A 545 -7.01 18.46 -27.34
C LEU A 545 -8.25 17.56 -27.52
N ARG A 546 -8.67 17.29 -28.76
CA ARG A 546 -9.80 16.37 -29.02
C ARG A 546 -9.46 14.95 -28.59
N CYS A 547 -8.25 14.50 -28.90
CA CYS A 547 -7.78 13.18 -28.45
C CYS A 547 -7.72 13.10 -26.93
N TYR A 548 -7.21 14.14 -26.25
CA TYR A 548 -7.18 14.24 -24.79
C TYR A 548 -8.58 14.14 -24.17
N ILE A 549 -9.56 14.87 -24.69
CA ILE A 549 -10.97 14.77 -24.25
C ILE A 549 -11.46 13.32 -24.35
N MET A 550 -11.22 12.67 -25.50
CA MET A 550 -11.64 11.29 -25.75
C MET A 550 -10.99 10.31 -24.77
N ILE A 551 -9.68 10.37 -24.57
CA ILE A 551 -8.99 9.42 -23.68
C ILE A 551 -9.28 9.67 -22.20
N SER A 552 -9.58 10.91 -21.79
CA SER A 552 -10.02 11.21 -20.42
C SER A 552 -11.41 10.66 -20.18
N ALA A 553 -12.32 10.81 -21.15
CA ALA A 553 -13.66 10.23 -21.09
C ALA A 553 -13.59 8.69 -21.09
N LEU A 554 -12.76 8.07 -21.92
CA LEU A 554 -12.58 6.62 -21.96
C LEU A 554 -11.90 6.07 -20.70
N SER A 555 -10.98 6.82 -20.09
CA SER A 555 -10.39 6.45 -18.80
C SER A 555 -11.46 6.47 -17.70
N GLY A 556 -12.28 7.53 -17.64
CA GLY A 556 -13.41 7.60 -16.71
C GLY A 556 -14.44 6.49 -16.95
N ALA A 557 -14.79 6.23 -18.22
CA ALA A 557 -15.69 5.14 -18.59
C ALA A 557 -15.12 3.77 -18.24
N SER A 558 -13.80 3.58 -18.30
CA SER A 558 -13.15 2.33 -17.87
C SER A 558 -13.27 2.13 -16.37
N ILE A 559 -13.16 3.20 -15.57
CA ILE A 559 -13.44 3.14 -14.12
C ILE A 559 -14.93 2.84 -13.88
N LEU A 560 -15.84 3.41 -14.66
CA LEU A 560 -17.26 3.07 -14.51
C LEU A 560 -17.57 1.62 -14.94
N TYR A 561 -16.89 1.10 -15.95
CA TYR A 561 -16.94 -0.32 -16.32
C TYR A 561 -16.45 -1.21 -15.17
N TRP A 562 -15.42 -0.77 -14.45
CA TRP A 562 -14.86 -1.49 -13.30
C TRP A 562 -15.93 -1.83 -12.26
N ILE A 563 -16.97 -1.00 -12.09
CA ILE A 563 -18.09 -1.26 -11.19
C ILE A 563 -18.78 -2.61 -11.48
N SER A 564 -18.83 -3.01 -12.75
CA SER A 564 -19.50 -4.24 -13.20
C SER A 564 -18.60 -5.49 -13.20
N VAL A 565 -17.32 -5.36 -12.82
CA VAL A 565 -16.33 -6.43 -12.95
C VAL A 565 -16.43 -7.38 -11.76
N THR A 566 -16.75 -8.65 -12.02
CA THR A 566 -16.94 -9.67 -10.98
C THR A 566 -16.11 -10.93 -11.16
N ASN A 567 -15.25 -10.97 -12.19
CA ASN A 567 -14.47 -12.15 -12.56
C ASN A 567 -13.06 -11.79 -13.00
N THR A 568 -12.22 -12.81 -13.11
CA THR A 568 -10.82 -12.70 -13.54
C THR A 568 -10.63 -11.97 -14.86
N ALA A 569 -11.37 -12.39 -15.89
CA ALA A 569 -11.22 -11.82 -17.23
C ALA A 569 -11.56 -10.33 -17.22
N GLY A 570 -12.60 -9.93 -16.48
CA GLY A 570 -12.99 -8.54 -16.31
C GLY A 570 -11.94 -7.70 -15.58
N ASN A 571 -11.30 -8.23 -14.53
CA ASN A 571 -10.24 -7.51 -13.80
C ASN A 571 -8.98 -7.33 -14.65
N VAL A 572 -8.61 -8.36 -15.41
CA VAL A 572 -7.51 -8.26 -16.38
C VAL A 572 -7.88 -7.26 -17.48
N ALA A 573 -9.10 -7.32 -18.02
CA ALA A 573 -9.57 -6.39 -19.04
C ALA A 573 -9.58 -4.95 -18.51
N PHE A 574 -10.05 -4.71 -17.29
CA PHE A 574 -10.00 -3.40 -16.65
C PHE A 574 -8.56 -2.89 -16.50
N SER A 575 -7.65 -3.73 -16.01
CA SER A 575 -6.22 -3.40 -15.88
C SER A 575 -5.62 -2.97 -17.23
N VAL A 576 -5.97 -3.67 -18.31
CA VAL A 576 -5.54 -3.34 -19.67
C VAL A 576 -6.17 -2.05 -20.17
N LEU A 577 -7.49 -1.90 -20.08
CA LEU A 577 -8.24 -0.75 -20.58
C LEU A 577 -7.85 0.53 -19.85
N TYR A 578 -7.90 0.51 -18.51
CA TYR A 578 -7.54 1.68 -17.72
C TYR A 578 -6.06 2.02 -17.88
N GLY A 579 -5.15 1.05 -17.84
CA GLY A 579 -3.73 1.31 -18.08
C GLY A 579 -3.48 1.94 -19.45
N PHE A 580 -4.14 1.42 -20.51
CA PHE A 580 -4.07 1.99 -21.85
C PHE A 580 -4.59 3.43 -21.92
N PHE A 581 -5.83 3.70 -21.50
CA PHE A 581 -6.41 5.04 -21.63
C PHE A 581 -5.75 6.07 -20.69
N SER A 582 -5.42 5.68 -19.46
CA SER A 582 -4.72 6.54 -18.50
C SER A 582 -3.30 6.88 -18.97
N GLY A 583 -2.63 5.99 -19.70
CA GLY A 583 -1.37 6.30 -20.40
C GLY A 583 -1.53 7.44 -21.41
N GLY A 584 -2.64 7.47 -22.14
CA GLY A 584 -3.00 8.56 -23.05
C GLY A 584 -3.13 9.89 -22.32
N VAL A 585 -3.74 9.90 -21.13
CA VAL A 585 -3.88 11.11 -20.29
C VAL A 585 -2.52 11.69 -19.95
N VAL A 586 -1.58 10.85 -19.50
CA VAL A 586 -0.24 11.28 -19.08
C VAL A 586 0.57 11.87 -20.24
N SER A 587 0.51 11.26 -21.42
CA SER A 587 1.31 11.67 -22.58
C SER A 587 0.76 12.90 -23.30
N LEU A 588 -0.57 13.05 -23.37
CA LEU A 588 -1.21 14.15 -24.11
C LEU A 588 -1.38 15.43 -23.29
N ALA A 589 -1.49 15.35 -21.96
CA ALA A 589 -1.57 16.53 -21.10
C ALA A 589 -0.50 17.60 -21.42
N PRO A 590 0.82 17.31 -21.36
CA PRO A 590 1.83 18.33 -21.68
C PRO A 590 1.76 18.80 -23.14
N VAL A 591 1.23 18.01 -24.07
CA VAL A 591 1.02 18.42 -25.47
C VAL A 591 -0.08 19.48 -25.54
N VAL A 592 -1.21 19.28 -24.86
CA VAL A 592 -2.31 20.27 -24.80
C VAL A 592 -1.80 21.59 -24.23
N LEU A 593 -0.99 21.56 -23.16
CA LEU A 593 -0.41 22.76 -22.58
C LEU A 593 0.42 23.56 -23.59
N THR A 594 1.11 22.90 -24.52
CA THR A 594 1.89 23.59 -25.57
C THR A 594 1.04 24.33 -26.59
N HIS A 595 -0.23 23.96 -26.76
CA HIS A 595 -1.14 24.64 -27.69
C HIS A 595 -1.77 25.88 -27.09
N ILE A 596 -1.97 25.90 -25.78
CA ILE A 596 -2.53 27.04 -25.05
C ILE A 596 -1.46 27.97 -24.49
N THR A 597 -0.18 27.69 -24.77
CA THR A 597 0.95 28.52 -24.36
C THR A 597 1.42 29.36 -25.56
N PRO A 598 1.19 30.69 -25.56
CA PRO A 598 1.55 31.55 -26.68
C PRO A 598 3.07 31.63 -26.90
N ASP A 599 3.84 31.76 -25.81
CA ASP A 599 5.31 31.79 -25.83
C ASP A 599 5.88 30.47 -25.28
N LEU A 600 6.33 29.59 -26.16
CA LEU A 600 7.00 28.32 -25.77
C LEU A 600 8.33 28.53 -25.02
N GLY A 601 8.84 29.77 -24.98
CA GLY A 601 9.93 30.17 -24.09
C GLY A 601 9.54 30.24 -22.61
N LEU A 602 8.25 30.17 -22.27
CA LEU A 602 7.72 30.09 -20.89
C LEU A 602 7.12 28.72 -20.55
N LEU A 603 7.31 27.73 -21.44
CA LEU A 603 6.69 26.42 -21.28
C LEU A 603 7.15 25.70 -20.01
N GLY A 604 8.43 25.82 -19.63
CA GLY A 604 8.94 25.23 -18.39
C GLY A 604 8.25 25.81 -17.16
N THR A 605 8.12 27.13 -17.11
CA THR A 605 7.45 27.87 -16.03
C THR A 605 5.98 27.44 -15.91
N ARG A 606 5.26 27.38 -17.04
CA ARG A 606 3.85 26.95 -17.07
C ARG A 606 3.67 25.48 -16.69
N LEU A 607 4.57 24.59 -17.11
CA LEU A 607 4.59 23.19 -16.64
C LEU A 607 4.79 23.11 -15.12
N GLY A 608 5.70 23.92 -14.57
CA GLY A 608 5.92 24.02 -13.13
C GLY A 608 4.69 24.48 -12.36
N MET A 609 4.01 25.52 -12.84
CA MET A 609 2.77 26.04 -12.24
C MET A 609 1.64 24.99 -12.23
N VAL A 610 1.42 24.29 -13.35
CA VAL A 610 0.42 23.21 -13.43
C VAL A 610 0.77 22.04 -12.51
N SER A 611 2.06 21.74 -12.35
CA SER A 611 2.54 20.63 -11.52
C SER A 611 2.20 20.79 -10.04
N VAL A 612 2.11 22.02 -9.52
CA VAL A 612 1.70 22.29 -8.13
C VAL A 612 0.27 21.81 -7.87
N LEU A 613 -0.69 22.21 -8.70
CA LEU A 613 -2.09 21.79 -8.56
C LEU A 613 -2.28 20.31 -8.83
N LYS A 614 -1.54 19.76 -9.81
CA LYS A 614 -1.44 18.31 -10.01
C LYS A 614 -0.98 17.59 -8.73
N GLY A 615 0.06 18.08 -8.06
CA GLY A 615 0.57 17.52 -6.82
C GLY A 615 -0.46 17.54 -5.68
N ILE A 616 -1.20 18.65 -5.53
CA ILE A 616 -2.29 18.76 -4.54
C ILE A 616 -3.38 17.72 -4.84
N GLY A 617 -3.82 17.60 -6.10
CA GLY A 617 -4.82 16.61 -6.51
C GLY A 617 -4.41 15.18 -6.15
N SER A 618 -3.17 14.81 -6.48
CA SER A 618 -2.63 13.48 -6.15
C SER A 618 -2.45 13.22 -4.66
N LEU A 619 -2.30 14.28 -3.85
CA LEU A 619 -2.20 14.16 -2.39
C LEU A 619 -3.56 13.90 -1.73
N ILE A 620 -4.63 14.54 -2.22
CA ILE A 620 -5.97 14.47 -1.60
C ILE A 620 -6.82 13.32 -2.14
N GLY A 621 -6.60 12.88 -3.38
CA GLY A 621 -7.42 11.86 -4.05
C GLY A 621 -7.46 10.52 -3.30
N PRO A 622 -6.30 9.88 -3.03
CA PRO A 622 -6.28 8.60 -2.33
C PRO A 622 -6.91 8.63 -0.93
N PRO A 623 -6.67 9.64 -0.06
CA PRO A 623 -7.38 9.78 1.21
C PRO A 623 -8.91 9.93 1.08
N ILE A 624 -9.40 10.73 0.13
CA ILE A 624 -10.85 10.89 -0.10
C ILE A 624 -11.46 9.55 -0.53
N SER A 625 -10.79 8.85 -1.44
CA SER A 625 -11.23 7.54 -1.94
C SER A 625 -11.21 6.48 -0.85
N GLY A 626 -10.23 6.51 0.05
CA GLY A 626 -10.21 5.67 1.25
C GLY A 626 -11.33 5.99 2.23
N ALA A 627 -11.63 7.28 2.44
CA ALA A 627 -12.76 7.71 3.27
C ALA A 627 -14.12 7.29 2.68
N LEU A 628 -14.28 7.35 1.36
CA LEU A 628 -15.48 6.88 0.65
C LEU A 628 -15.65 5.36 0.79
N LEU A 629 -14.57 4.61 0.62
CA LEU A 629 -14.58 3.16 0.83
C LEU A 629 -14.97 2.81 2.27
N LYS A 630 -14.36 3.49 3.25
CA LYS A 630 -14.67 3.31 4.67
C LYS A 630 -16.12 3.66 5.02
N ALA A 631 -16.65 4.75 4.46
CA ALA A 631 -18.00 5.22 4.76
C ALA A 631 -19.10 4.36 4.13
N THR A 632 -18.83 3.71 2.99
CA THR A 632 -19.85 2.95 2.24
C THR A 632 -19.66 1.43 2.31
N GLY A 633 -18.49 0.95 2.74
CA GLY A 633 -18.14 -0.47 2.72
C GLY A 633 -18.07 -1.08 1.32
N ASN A 634 -18.16 -0.25 0.27
CA ASN A 634 -18.24 -0.69 -1.11
C ASN A 634 -17.34 0.20 -1.99
N TYR A 635 -16.70 -0.42 -2.97
CA TYR A 635 -15.89 0.26 -3.98
C TYR A 635 -16.72 1.19 -4.89
N LEU A 636 -18.05 1.09 -4.90
CA LEU A 636 -18.89 1.95 -5.73
C LEU A 636 -18.64 3.45 -5.49
N GLY A 637 -18.51 3.88 -4.24
CA GLY A 637 -18.30 5.30 -3.90
C GLY A 637 -17.00 5.84 -4.48
N LEU A 638 -15.89 5.12 -4.30
CA LEU A 638 -14.59 5.52 -4.83
C LEU A 638 -14.53 5.38 -6.36
N GLN A 639 -15.17 4.37 -6.94
CA GLN A 639 -15.23 4.16 -8.39
C GLN A 639 -16.03 5.28 -9.06
N LEU A 640 -17.15 5.68 -8.48
CA LEU A 640 -17.93 6.83 -8.95
C LEU A 640 -17.12 8.13 -8.80
N PHE A 641 -16.50 8.36 -7.64
CA PHE A 641 -15.68 9.56 -7.42
C PHE A 641 -14.53 9.67 -8.43
N ALA A 642 -13.76 8.61 -8.63
CA ALA A 642 -12.64 8.60 -9.56
C ALA A 642 -13.12 8.67 -11.02
N GLY A 643 -14.13 7.87 -11.39
CA GLY A 643 -14.69 7.84 -12.75
C GLY A 643 -15.30 9.19 -13.15
N LEU A 644 -16.11 9.79 -12.28
CA LEU A 644 -16.73 11.09 -12.51
C LEU A 644 -15.69 12.22 -12.53
N SER A 645 -14.65 12.17 -11.70
CA SER A 645 -13.57 13.17 -11.73
C SER A 645 -12.80 13.18 -13.07
N LEU A 646 -12.60 12.00 -13.69
CA LEU A 646 -12.04 11.92 -15.05
C LEU A 646 -13.03 12.39 -16.12
N ILE A 647 -14.34 12.20 -15.92
CA ILE A 647 -15.36 12.77 -16.81
C ILE A 647 -15.40 14.30 -16.67
N VAL A 648 -15.27 14.84 -15.46
CA VAL A 648 -15.13 16.28 -15.20
C VAL A 648 -13.88 16.84 -15.90
N THR A 649 -12.78 16.10 -15.88
CA THR A 649 -11.57 16.45 -16.65
C THR A 649 -11.89 16.56 -18.15
N ALA A 650 -12.60 15.59 -18.71
CA ALA A 650 -13.01 15.61 -20.12
C ALA A 650 -13.96 16.79 -20.41
N PHE A 651 -14.89 17.10 -19.50
CA PHE A 651 -15.81 18.22 -19.62
C PHE A 651 -15.09 19.58 -19.63
N PHE A 652 -14.19 19.84 -18.68
CA PHE A 652 -13.40 21.08 -18.68
C PHE A 652 -12.49 21.18 -19.91
N SER A 653 -11.95 20.05 -20.38
CA SER A 653 -11.15 20.00 -21.62
C SER A 653 -12.00 20.27 -22.86
N LEU A 654 -13.26 19.83 -22.89
CA LEU A 654 -14.22 20.14 -23.94
C LEU A 654 -14.61 21.62 -23.91
N TYR A 655 -14.81 22.18 -22.72
CA TYR A 655 -15.06 23.61 -22.55
C TYR A 655 -13.87 24.46 -23.00
N LEU A 656 -12.65 24.02 -22.70
CA LEU A 656 -11.42 24.62 -23.23
C LEU A 656 -11.40 24.58 -24.77
N TYR A 657 -11.77 23.45 -25.36
CA TYR A 657 -11.86 23.32 -26.82
C TYR A 657 -12.86 24.32 -27.42
N TYR A 658 -14.03 24.46 -26.81
CA TYR A 658 -15.04 25.43 -27.22
C TYR A 658 -14.53 26.88 -27.16
N ILE A 659 -13.83 27.27 -26.09
CA ILE A 659 -13.27 28.63 -25.96
C ILE A 659 -12.21 28.93 -27.01
N ILE A 660 -11.37 27.95 -27.36
CA ILE A 660 -10.30 28.14 -28.35
C ILE A 660 -10.86 28.34 -29.77
N HIS A 661 -12.03 27.77 -30.08
CA HIS A 661 -12.65 27.80 -31.41
C HIS A 661 -13.83 28.77 -31.53
N ARG A 662 -14.04 29.61 -30.52
CA ARG A 662 -14.98 30.73 -30.53
C ARG A 662 -14.21 32.00 -30.84
#